data_AF-A0AAW7JPC8-F1
#
_entry.id   AF-A0AAW7JPC8-F1
#
_cell.length_a   1.000
_cell.length_b   1.000
_cell.length_c   1.000
_cell.angle_alpha   90.00
_cell.angle_beta   90.00
_cell.angle_gamma   90.00
#
_symmetry.space_group_name_H-M   'P 1'
#
loop_
_entity.id
_entity.type
_entity.pdbx_description
1 polymer ?
#
loop_
_entity_poly.entity_id
_entity_poly.type
_entity_poly.pdbx_seq_one_letter_code
_entity_poly.pdbx_strand_id
1 'polypeptide(L)'
;MDTKKKIIRKLIALCMAMSVILSMSGQDIKQVKFCDKKYEYGVGKDSLTLYFNILNAEGKRVQNISTNQLQNYLVIKEAGSLIPSSSCKINAITSGQRIPAEYTFSVLVDLSIPQEGKAQIYKAISQLVNISPKGCVYLSFFGDEVTSSKLVTPENLKSFEPYFSKTSEHKYLYGALYSKLAEFSTTSSEKEGSVKGETNYTRNATISRRATKNMDKNILFVFTEGNKSPSFEENIAFLEVNEYQQDIKHLVPTVYAFYYTEQGKDADIENVLMAICNPKVKGRIGDYKPANDMAQVLNDFQEIVNDKMYDYSFTYRVLSSKTYFGKTSYSAEWKGDVIGTGEFSIGSAERPWPEHVASTSDSIYKYLVAVVVALLTIGFFFLIMKVLIPLLRSKAFEAKYYKKYVPEKNISSRICHYCKQPITEGQNVVMKCKHIMHVHCWQQNGYKCAEYGQNCKTGIQEHVEWKELFTWKSLKDCHQTIAGICAGFVSWIFFELGGRGSFEGISKSLVAMFYTPSDNLPNLSLECESKTSAFLTIGLLLGFFLSLIFRYNDEYRKKDWKINLKIIGLSLLTGVIGMIAFAIGADVLCVLLTLINATYIPWYCSFPAYILFSVAVSLALTFKSTIPLKSALIGGGCSSVIGFVVLYFSSLTNVSWPWMNMLLDFIIYGGGLGASLVTVRMLAEKYFLVIQNGVRAGQRIPIHKWMNATGGGNKVSIGMTGDCEIQMNWEKSNKVAKEHAQLYIDHEKQLPMLKPLATGVIYNTRAELGEGKPNVLSNNDTFKIGDTIFQYVETE
;
A
#
# COMPACT_ATOMS: atom_id res chain seq x y z
N MET A 1 -21.39 86.26 12.34
CA MET A 1 -21.37 84.79 12.54
C MET A 1 -21.62 84.13 11.18
N ASP A 2 -20.78 83.18 10.75
CA ASP A 2 -21.11 82.06 9.81
C ASP A 2 -20.15 81.69 8.67
N THR A 3 -19.00 82.33 8.51
CA THR A 3 -17.96 81.81 7.58
C THR A 3 -17.10 80.71 8.21
N LYS A 4 -16.69 80.86 9.49
CA LYS A 4 -15.92 79.83 10.22
C LYS A 4 -16.69 78.51 10.42
N LYS A 5 -18.01 78.57 10.71
CA LYS A 5 -18.85 77.37 10.87
C LYS A 5 -19.04 76.60 9.56
N LYS A 6 -19.14 77.30 8.41
CA LYS A 6 -19.27 76.67 7.08
C LYS A 6 -18.00 75.93 6.66
N ILE A 7 -16.83 76.50 6.94
CA ILE A 7 -15.54 75.88 6.62
C ILE A 7 -15.31 74.65 7.50
N ILE A 8 -15.58 74.73 8.80
CA ILE A 8 -15.44 73.59 9.72
C ILE A 8 -16.42 72.46 9.34
N ARG A 9 -17.67 72.76 8.97
CA ARG A 9 -18.61 71.73 8.48
C ARG A 9 -18.15 71.09 7.17
N LYS A 10 -17.57 71.86 6.24
CA LYS A 10 -17.00 71.29 5.01
C LYS A 10 -15.74 70.46 5.27
N LEU A 11 -14.91 70.85 6.25
CA LEU A 11 -13.72 70.09 6.64
C LEU A 11 -14.11 68.79 7.35
N ILE A 12 -15.12 68.81 8.23
CA ILE A 12 -15.65 67.62 8.90
C ILE A 12 -16.37 66.71 7.88
N ALA A 13 -17.10 67.27 6.91
CA ALA A 13 -17.70 66.49 5.83
C ALA A 13 -16.64 65.91 4.88
N LEU A 14 -15.53 66.61 4.64
CA LEU A 14 -14.39 66.09 3.87
C LEU A 14 -13.63 65.02 4.67
N CYS A 15 -13.44 65.18 5.97
CA CYS A 15 -12.85 64.16 6.84
C CYS A 15 -13.76 62.93 6.98
N MET A 16 -15.08 63.10 7.05
CA MET A 16 -16.03 62.00 7.04
C MET A 16 -16.12 61.33 5.66
N ALA A 17 -16.07 62.09 4.56
CA ALA A 17 -15.98 61.55 3.21
C ALA A 17 -14.65 60.80 3.00
N MET A 18 -13.53 61.33 3.51
CA MET A 18 -12.22 60.66 3.47
C MET A 18 -12.19 59.40 4.35
N SER A 19 -12.87 59.38 5.51
CA SER A 19 -12.98 58.14 6.31
C SER A 19 -13.90 57.09 5.69
N VAL A 20 -14.92 57.53 4.92
CA VAL A 20 -15.80 56.62 4.15
C VAL A 20 -15.08 56.10 2.89
N ILE A 21 -14.26 56.92 2.23
CA ILE A 21 -13.43 56.51 1.08
C ILE A 21 -12.27 55.60 1.52
N LEU A 22 -11.71 55.80 2.71
CA LEU A 22 -10.70 54.91 3.31
C LEU A 22 -11.26 53.55 3.79
N SER A 23 -12.58 53.35 3.69
CA SER A 23 -13.24 52.10 4.07
C SER A 23 -13.71 51.26 2.87
N MET A 24 -13.45 51.70 1.62
CA MET A 24 -13.88 50.98 0.41
C MET A 24 -12.77 50.84 -0.63
N SER A 25 -11.74 50.08 -0.24
CA SER A 25 -11.06 49.18 -1.17
C SER A 25 -10.77 47.88 -0.43
N GLY A 26 -11.80 47.32 0.20
CA GLY A 26 -11.77 45.92 0.59
C GLY A 26 -11.74 45.11 -0.69
N GLN A 27 -10.60 44.50 -1.01
CA GLN A 27 -10.59 43.44 -2.01
C GLN A 27 -11.60 42.39 -1.55
N ASP A 28 -12.70 42.22 -2.29
CA ASP A 28 -13.75 41.24 -2.00
C ASP A 28 -13.20 39.84 -2.26
N ILE A 29 -12.48 39.32 -1.27
CA ILE A 29 -11.98 37.95 -1.25
C ILE A 29 -13.15 37.04 -0.91
N LYS A 30 -13.45 36.12 -1.83
CA LYS A 30 -14.56 35.17 -1.70
C LYS A 30 -14.09 33.73 -1.51
N GLN A 31 -12.92 33.39 -2.01
CA GLN A 31 -12.45 32.01 -1.96
C GLN A 31 -10.93 31.88 -1.79
N VAL A 32 -10.49 30.95 -0.95
CA VAL A 32 -9.13 30.40 -0.96
C VAL A 32 -9.16 29.02 -1.61
N LYS A 33 -8.40 28.85 -2.68
CA LYS A 33 -8.21 27.57 -3.37
C LYS A 33 -6.86 26.99 -2.96
N PHE A 34 -6.88 25.94 -2.14
CA PHE A 34 -5.69 25.13 -1.87
C PHE A 34 -5.29 24.37 -3.15
N CYS A 35 -4.03 24.49 -3.55
CA CYS A 35 -3.54 23.97 -4.83
C CYS A 35 -2.62 22.77 -4.64
N ASP A 36 -1.66 22.86 -3.72
CA ASP A 36 -0.68 21.80 -3.52
C ASP A 36 -0.05 21.85 -2.13
N LYS A 37 0.80 20.87 -1.83
CA LYS A 37 1.56 20.77 -0.58
C LYS A 37 2.99 20.31 -0.84
N LYS A 38 3.88 20.63 0.10
CA LYS A 38 5.26 20.17 0.09
C LYS A 38 5.75 19.86 1.50
N TYR A 39 6.31 18.67 1.66
CA TYR A 39 7.04 18.23 2.83
C TYR A 39 8.09 17.19 2.42
N GLU A 40 9.02 16.88 3.33
CA GLU A 40 10.09 15.91 3.11
C GLU A 40 10.08 14.86 4.22
N TYR A 41 10.38 13.61 3.88
CA TYR A 41 10.66 12.57 4.88
C TYR A 41 12.07 12.73 5.45
N GLY A 42 12.23 12.23 6.67
CA GLY A 42 13.50 12.22 7.38
C GLY A 42 13.45 12.99 8.69
N VAL A 43 14.43 12.68 9.52
CA VAL A 43 14.51 13.16 10.89
C VAL A 43 14.69 14.68 10.93
N GLY A 44 13.79 15.38 11.62
CA GLY A 44 13.81 16.84 11.78
C GLY A 44 13.24 17.62 10.59
N LYS A 45 12.69 16.94 9.58
CA LYS A 45 11.99 17.54 8.44
C LYS A 45 10.51 17.79 8.76
N ASP A 46 10.24 18.49 9.86
CA ASP A 46 8.89 18.63 10.44
C ASP A 46 8.12 19.84 9.90
N SER A 47 8.45 20.32 8.69
CA SER A 47 7.84 21.51 8.09
C SER A 47 6.94 21.13 6.91
N LEU A 48 5.68 21.59 6.96
CA LEU A 48 4.73 21.45 5.87
C LEU A 48 4.50 22.81 5.22
N THR A 49 4.51 22.87 3.89
CA THR A 49 4.11 24.04 3.11
C THR A 49 2.87 23.72 2.31
N LEU A 50 1.85 24.58 2.41
CA LEU A 50 0.64 24.55 1.59
C LEU A 50 0.71 25.69 0.58
N TYR A 51 0.47 25.40 -0.69
CA TYR A 51 0.39 26.38 -1.78
C TYR A 51 -1.08 26.65 -2.10
N PHE A 52 -1.45 27.93 -2.21
CA PHE A 52 -2.83 28.31 -2.44
C PHE A 52 -2.95 29.62 -3.24
N ASN A 53 -4.11 29.78 -3.87
CA ASN A 53 -4.50 30.97 -4.60
C ASN A 53 -5.74 31.60 -3.95
N ILE A 54 -5.84 32.92 -4.03
CA ILE A 54 -6.99 33.67 -3.51
C ILE A 54 -7.80 34.19 -4.69
N LEU A 55 -9.11 33.98 -4.65
CA LEU A 55 -10.05 34.37 -5.70
C LEU A 55 -11.05 35.41 -5.19
N ASN A 56 -11.38 36.37 -6.06
CA ASN A 56 -12.41 37.37 -5.82
C ASN A 56 -13.82 36.79 -6.07
N ALA A 57 -14.85 37.64 -5.95
CA ALA A 57 -16.24 37.24 -6.17
C ALA A 57 -16.55 36.72 -7.59
N GLU A 58 -15.75 37.10 -8.58
CA GLU A 58 -15.85 36.74 -9.99
C GLU A 58 -15.01 35.49 -10.34
N GLY A 59 -14.32 34.90 -9.38
CA GLY A 59 -13.42 33.76 -9.60
C GLY A 59 -12.05 34.13 -10.16
N LYS A 60 -11.72 35.42 -10.25
CA LYS A 60 -10.40 35.92 -10.70
C LYS A 60 -9.39 35.92 -9.55
N ARG A 61 -8.13 35.64 -9.87
CA ARG A 61 -7.04 35.61 -8.89
C ARG A 61 -6.72 37.00 -8.35
N VAL A 62 -6.49 37.09 -7.04
CA VAL A 62 -6.07 38.31 -6.34
C VAL A 62 -4.62 38.14 -5.91
N GLN A 63 -3.69 38.78 -6.62
CA GLN A 63 -2.24 38.60 -6.43
C GLN A 63 -1.57 39.71 -5.61
N ASN A 64 -2.27 40.83 -5.37
CA ASN A 64 -1.69 42.03 -4.74
C ASN A 64 -2.03 42.17 -3.25
N ILE A 65 -2.16 41.07 -2.53
CA ILE A 65 -2.42 41.11 -1.08
C ILE A 65 -1.08 41.13 -0.35
N SER A 66 -0.85 42.17 0.46
CA SER A 66 0.38 42.26 1.24
C SER A 66 0.46 41.14 2.29
N THR A 67 1.68 40.68 2.59
CA THR A 67 1.91 39.67 3.63
C THR A 67 1.33 40.06 4.99
N ASN A 68 1.37 41.35 5.34
CA ASN A 68 0.77 41.85 6.58
C ASN A 68 -0.76 41.71 6.58
N GLN A 69 -1.43 41.97 5.46
CA GLN A 69 -2.88 41.77 5.35
C GLN A 69 -3.26 40.28 5.43
N LEU A 70 -2.48 39.41 4.79
CA LEU A 70 -2.67 37.96 4.91
C LEU A 70 -2.54 37.51 6.36
N GLN A 71 -1.49 37.93 7.07
CA GLN A 71 -1.27 37.56 8.47
C GLN A 71 -2.38 38.07 9.40
N ASN A 72 -2.97 39.23 9.11
CA ASN A 72 -4.02 39.83 9.94
C ASN A 72 -5.42 39.25 9.68
N TYR A 73 -5.70 38.79 8.46
CA TYR A 73 -7.07 38.41 8.06
C TYR A 73 -7.23 36.94 7.68
N LEU A 74 -6.17 36.26 7.22
CA LEU A 74 -6.22 34.86 6.83
C LEU A 74 -5.84 33.97 8.01
N VAL A 75 -6.76 33.08 8.38
CA VAL A 75 -6.54 32.06 9.40
C VAL A 75 -6.69 30.69 8.76
N ILE A 76 -5.62 29.88 8.80
CA ILE A 76 -5.67 28.49 8.32
C ILE A 76 -5.77 27.56 9.53
N LYS A 77 -6.79 26.71 9.52
CA LYS A 77 -7.04 25.67 10.52
C LYS A 77 -6.79 24.30 9.92
N GLU A 78 -6.34 23.39 10.76
CA GLU A 78 -6.09 21.99 10.43
C GLU A 78 -7.03 21.11 11.25
N ALA A 79 -7.86 20.31 10.59
CA ALA A 79 -8.90 19.49 11.21
C ALA A 79 -9.74 20.28 12.25
N GLY A 80 -10.06 21.56 11.93
CA GLY A 80 -10.80 22.48 12.80
C GLY A 80 -9.98 23.12 13.93
N SER A 81 -8.72 22.73 14.13
CA SER A 81 -7.82 23.29 15.15
C SER A 81 -6.98 24.43 14.58
N LEU A 82 -6.76 25.48 15.38
CA LEU A 82 -5.88 26.60 15.02
C LEU A 82 -4.42 26.16 15.02
N ILE A 83 -3.69 26.52 13.96
CA ILE A 83 -2.25 26.38 13.91
C ILE A 83 -1.62 27.58 14.64
N PRO A 84 -0.72 27.37 15.62
CA PRO A 84 -0.12 28.46 16.37
C PRO A 84 0.58 29.47 15.46
N SER A 85 0.28 30.76 15.62
CA SER A 85 0.87 31.83 14.82
C SER A 85 2.39 31.94 14.99
N SER A 86 2.94 31.47 16.12
CA SER A 86 4.38 31.40 16.38
C SER A 86 5.11 30.33 15.55
N SER A 87 4.41 29.35 15.00
CA SER A 87 5.00 28.25 14.22
C SER A 87 4.67 28.31 12.73
N CYS A 88 3.93 29.33 12.28
CA CYS A 88 3.53 29.49 10.89
C CYS A 88 4.12 30.75 10.24
N LYS A 89 4.29 30.69 8.92
CA LYS A 89 4.69 31.81 8.07
C LYS A 89 3.80 31.80 6.82
N ILE A 90 3.16 32.93 6.57
CA ILE A 90 2.41 33.18 5.33
C ILE A 90 3.24 34.10 4.47
N ASN A 91 3.49 33.74 3.21
CA ASN A 91 4.27 34.54 2.29
C ASN A 91 3.55 34.68 0.95
N ALA A 92 3.65 35.87 0.36
CA ALA A 92 3.39 36.03 -1.07
C ALA A 92 4.59 35.47 -1.83
N ILE A 93 4.34 34.60 -2.81
CA ILE A 93 5.43 33.97 -3.56
C ILE A 93 5.76 34.90 -4.73
N THR A 94 6.90 35.56 -4.66
CA THR A 94 7.30 36.56 -5.67
C THR A 94 8.30 36.04 -6.69
N SER A 95 8.97 34.89 -6.44
CA SER A 95 10.01 34.34 -7.32
C SER A 95 10.23 32.83 -7.14
N GLY A 96 10.73 32.16 -8.19
CA GLY A 96 11.41 30.85 -8.17
C GLY A 96 10.63 29.60 -7.79
N GLN A 97 9.50 29.69 -7.08
CA GLN A 97 8.62 28.58 -6.69
C GLN A 97 7.14 28.87 -6.95
N ARG A 98 6.83 29.86 -7.79
CA ARG A 98 5.43 30.11 -8.17
C ARG A 98 4.92 29.01 -9.07
N ILE A 99 5.78 28.38 -9.86
CA ILE A 99 5.37 27.28 -10.74
C ILE A 99 5.87 25.94 -10.15
N PRO A 100 5.07 24.86 -10.24
CA PRO A 100 5.51 23.53 -9.83
C PRO A 100 6.78 23.09 -10.59
N ALA A 101 7.73 22.48 -9.88
CA ALA A 101 9.02 22.08 -10.46
C ALA A 101 8.91 20.95 -11.49
N GLU A 102 7.74 20.32 -11.60
CA GLU A 102 7.46 19.27 -12.57
C GLU A 102 7.21 19.82 -13.98
N TYR A 103 6.85 21.10 -14.12
CA TYR A 103 6.60 21.70 -15.44
C TYR A 103 7.86 21.75 -16.30
N THR A 104 7.70 21.44 -17.58
CA THR A 104 8.72 21.64 -18.61
C THR A 104 8.15 22.54 -19.68
N PHE A 105 8.69 23.77 -19.76
CA PHE A 105 8.34 24.76 -20.77
C PHE A 105 9.42 24.78 -21.84
N SER A 106 9.06 24.46 -23.07
CA SER A 106 9.87 24.77 -24.24
C SER A 106 9.29 26.00 -24.91
N VAL A 107 10.10 27.04 -25.11
CA VAL A 107 9.70 28.29 -25.75
C VAL A 107 10.42 28.39 -27.09
N LEU A 108 9.63 28.50 -28.16
CA LEU A 108 10.09 28.67 -29.53
C LEU A 108 9.73 30.08 -30.00
N VAL A 109 10.73 30.87 -30.37
CA VAL A 109 10.56 32.26 -30.80
C VAL A 109 10.97 32.43 -32.26
N ASP A 110 10.07 32.98 -33.07
CA ASP A 110 10.34 33.37 -34.45
C ASP A 110 11.19 34.64 -34.53
N LEU A 111 12.31 34.57 -35.24
CA LEU A 111 13.24 35.69 -35.45
C LEU A 111 12.77 36.70 -36.51
N SER A 112 11.76 36.34 -37.31
CA SER A 112 11.11 37.24 -38.27
C SER A 112 10.21 38.29 -37.61
N ILE A 113 9.83 38.08 -36.33
CA ILE A 113 9.08 39.06 -35.54
C ILE A 113 9.85 40.39 -35.48
N PRO A 114 9.17 41.55 -35.59
CA PRO A 114 9.79 42.86 -35.47
C PRO A 114 10.60 43.03 -34.18
N GLN A 115 11.64 43.86 -34.24
CA GLN A 115 12.61 44.01 -33.16
C GLN A 115 11.98 44.47 -31.83
N GLU A 116 11.00 45.37 -31.90
CA GLU A 116 10.24 45.82 -30.73
C GLU A 116 9.44 44.68 -30.10
N GLY A 117 8.74 43.89 -30.91
CA GLY A 117 8.01 42.70 -30.46
C GLY A 117 8.93 41.67 -29.79
N LYS A 118 10.09 41.38 -30.39
CA LYS A 118 11.11 40.49 -29.81
C LYS A 118 11.62 40.99 -28.46
N ALA A 119 11.84 42.30 -28.30
CA ALA A 119 12.24 42.87 -27.02
C ALA A 119 11.16 42.72 -25.94
N GLN A 120 9.88 42.86 -26.30
CA GLN A 120 8.76 42.65 -25.38
C GLN A 120 8.60 41.15 -25.01
N ILE A 121 8.75 40.24 -25.98
CA ILE A 121 8.77 38.78 -25.74
C ILE A 121 9.93 38.40 -24.83
N TYR A 122 11.13 38.94 -25.04
CA TYR A 122 12.28 38.73 -24.15
C TYR A 122 11.96 39.12 -22.70
N LYS A 123 11.30 40.26 -22.50
CA LYS A 123 10.86 40.72 -21.17
C LYS A 123 9.83 39.76 -20.54
N ALA A 124 8.88 39.25 -21.32
CA ALA A 124 7.89 38.28 -20.83
C ALA A 124 8.52 36.91 -20.48
N ILE A 125 9.45 36.41 -21.30
CA ILE A 125 10.22 35.20 -21.01
C ILE A 125 11.09 35.41 -19.77
N SER A 126 11.68 36.60 -19.61
CA SER A 126 12.44 36.96 -18.40
C SER A 126 11.58 36.83 -17.14
N GLN A 127 10.31 37.26 -17.21
CA GLN A 127 9.36 37.09 -16.11
C GLN A 127 9.09 35.61 -15.84
N LEU A 128 8.81 34.80 -16.88
CA LEU A 128 8.61 33.35 -16.77
C LEU A 128 9.81 32.65 -16.09
N VAL A 129 11.03 32.99 -16.49
CA VAL A 129 12.27 32.41 -15.94
C VAL A 129 12.45 32.77 -14.46
N ASN A 130 12.09 33.99 -14.06
CA ASN A 130 12.23 34.45 -12.68
C ASN A 130 11.23 33.81 -11.71
N ILE A 131 10.06 33.40 -12.20
CA ILE A 131 9.00 32.78 -11.38
C ILE A 131 9.05 31.24 -11.40
N SER A 132 9.77 30.65 -12.36
CA SER A 132 9.92 29.22 -12.52
C SER A 132 11.10 28.66 -11.70
N PRO A 133 11.02 27.42 -11.20
CA PRO A 133 12.17 26.73 -10.63
C PRO A 133 13.28 26.50 -11.67
N LYS A 134 14.53 26.47 -11.19
CA LYS A 134 15.69 26.16 -12.05
C LYS A 134 15.50 24.81 -12.73
N GLY A 135 15.76 24.75 -14.04
CA GLY A 135 15.64 23.50 -14.82
C GLY A 135 14.31 23.31 -15.56
N CYS A 136 13.40 24.29 -15.55
CA CYS A 136 12.05 24.13 -16.14
C CYS A 136 11.85 24.83 -17.49
N VAL A 137 12.60 25.89 -17.80
CA VAL A 137 12.39 26.72 -19.00
C VAL A 137 13.51 26.52 -20.00
N TYR A 138 13.15 26.15 -21.22
CA TYR A 138 14.04 25.96 -22.35
C TYR A 138 13.67 26.95 -23.45
N LEU A 139 14.68 27.57 -24.08
CA LEU A 139 14.49 28.57 -25.10
C LEU A 139 15.18 28.15 -26.39
N SER A 140 14.49 28.37 -27.51
CA SER A 140 14.95 28.12 -28.86
C SER A 140 14.39 29.15 -29.83
N PHE A 141 15.04 29.28 -30.97
CA PHE A 141 14.71 30.25 -32.00
C PHE A 141 14.62 29.59 -33.37
N PHE A 142 13.84 30.18 -34.27
CA PHE A 142 13.78 29.77 -35.67
C PHE A 142 13.66 30.98 -36.61
N GLY A 143 14.04 30.78 -37.87
CA GLY A 143 14.14 31.81 -38.90
C GLY A 143 14.92 31.25 -40.08
N ASP A 144 16.15 31.73 -40.29
CA ASP A 144 17.11 31.18 -41.25
C ASP A 144 17.71 29.83 -40.82
N GLU A 145 17.58 29.47 -39.54
CA GLU A 145 18.03 28.19 -38.99
C GLU A 145 17.24 27.91 -37.71
N VAL A 146 17.13 26.63 -37.32
CA VAL A 146 16.53 26.22 -36.06
C VAL A 146 17.62 26.01 -35.01
N THR A 147 17.54 26.71 -33.88
CA THR A 147 18.53 26.55 -32.80
C THR A 147 18.17 25.39 -31.87
N SER A 148 19.18 24.79 -31.24
CA SER A 148 18.99 23.80 -30.18
C SER A 148 18.30 24.43 -28.96
N SER A 149 17.42 23.68 -28.28
CA SER A 149 16.79 24.19 -27.05
C SER A 149 17.77 24.22 -25.89
N LYS A 150 18.00 25.41 -25.33
CA LYS A 150 18.95 25.63 -24.24
C LYS A 150 18.21 25.94 -22.95
N LEU A 151 18.70 25.41 -21.84
CA LEU A 151 18.15 25.69 -20.51
C LEU A 151 18.39 27.16 -20.16
N VAL A 152 17.33 27.85 -19.76
CA VAL A 152 17.40 29.25 -19.32
C VAL A 152 17.18 29.33 -17.82
N THR A 153 18.04 30.08 -17.14
CA THR A 153 17.96 30.41 -15.72
C THR A 153 18.16 31.92 -15.53
N PRO A 154 17.77 32.49 -14.38
CA PRO A 154 17.99 33.92 -14.13
C PRO A 154 19.45 34.35 -14.30
N GLU A 155 20.40 33.43 -14.07
CA GLU A 155 21.83 33.71 -14.18
C GLU A 155 22.33 33.77 -15.62
N ASN A 156 21.79 32.95 -16.54
CA ASN A 156 22.25 32.89 -17.94
C ASN A 156 21.34 33.63 -18.93
N LEU A 157 20.18 34.12 -18.50
CA LEU A 157 19.19 34.78 -19.36
C LEU A 157 19.76 35.92 -20.21
N LYS A 158 20.74 36.69 -19.70
CA LYS A 158 21.40 37.77 -20.45
C LYS A 158 22.16 37.26 -21.68
N SER A 159 22.69 36.03 -21.67
CA SER A 159 23.39 35.49 -22.83
C SER A 159 22.48 35.22 -24.04
N PHE A 160 21.16 35.26 -23.85
CA PHE A 160 20.18 35.06 -24.91
C PHE A 160 19.76 36.36 -25.60
N GLU A 161 20.02 37.53 -25.01
CA GLU A 161 19.67 38.85 -25.56
C GLU A 161 20.18 39.09 -26.99
N PRO A 162 21.42 38.68 -27.37
CA PRO A 162 21.90 38.83 -28.74
C PRO A 162 21.07 38.05 -29.78
N TYR A 163 20.46 36.93 -29.40
CA TYR A 163 19.63 36.13 -30.31
C TYR A 163 18.34 36.87 -30.69
N PHE A 164 17.72 37.58 -29.73
CA PHE A 164 16.55 38.43 -29.99
C PHE A 164 16.87 39.64 -30.87
N SER A 165 18.16 39.95 -31.07
CA SER A 165 18.63 41.02 -31.95
C SER A 165 18.88 40.59 -33.39
N LYS A 166 18.85 39.29 -33.67
CA LYS A 166 18.99 38.76 -35.03
C LYS A 166 17.70 38.96 -35.81
N THR A 167 17.82 39.36 -37.06
CA THR A 167 16.74 39.32 -38.07
C THR A 167 16.93 38.09 -38.93
N SER A 168 15.84 37.47 -39.38
CA SER A 168 15.90 36.38 -40.34
C SER A 168 15.40 36.80 -41.72
N GLU A 169 15.97 36.24 -42.78
CA GLU A 169 15.46 36.39 -44.14
C GLU A 169 14.38 35.34 -44.44
N HIS A 170 14.65 34.09 -44.08
CA HIS A 170 13.81 32.91 -44.23
C HIS A 170 13.03 32.59 -42.95
N LYS A 171 12.09 31.64 -43.09
CA LYS A 171 11.23 31.15 -42.02
C LYS A 171 11.02 29.64 -42.14
N TYR A 172 11.85 28.87 -41.44
CA TYR A 172 11.74 27.42 -41.35
C TYR A 172 10.81 27.00 -40.21
N LEU A 173 9.49 27.19 -40.41
CA LEU A 173 8.47 26.93 -39.39
C LEU A 173 8.23 25.43 -39.17
N TYR A 174 8.12 24.63 -40.23
CA TYR A 174 7.69 23.22 -40.08
C TYR A 174 8.76 22.36 -39.41
N GLY A 175 10.02 22.55 -39.77
CA GLY A 175 11.19 21.92 -39.17
C GLY A 175 11.43 22.42 -37.75
N ALA A 176 11.14 23.69 -37.45
CA ALA A 176 11.16 24.18 -36.07
C ALA A 176 10.10 23.46 -35.22
N LEU A 177 8.85 23.41 -35.66
CA LEU A 177 7.78 22.71 -34.94
C LEU A 177 8.08 21.21 -34.79
N TYR A 178 8.47 20.53 -35.86
CA TYR A 178 8.81 19.12 -35.85
C TYR A 178 9.93 18.81 -34.85
N SER A 179 11.02 19.58 -34.91
CA SER A 179 12.18 19.36 -34.06
C SER A 179 11.89 19.62 -32.58
N LYS A 180 11.08 20.64 -32.25
CA LYS A 180 10.69 20.95 -30.87
C LYS A 180 9.66 19.99 -30.31
N LEU A 181 8.77 19.45 -31.13
CA LEU A 181 7.93 18.33 -30.72
C LEU A 181 8.79 17.08 -30.43
N ALA A 182 9.79 16.80 -31.28
CA ALA A 182 10.67 15.65 -31.14
C ALA A 182 11.56 15.70 -29.88
N GLU A 183 11.89 16.89 -29.37
CA GLU A 183 12.65 17.07 -28.12
C GLU A 183 11.98 16.46 -26.88
N PHE A 184 10.65 16.27 -26.91
CA PHE A 184 9.91 15.60 -25.82
C PHE A 184 9.98 14.08 -25.89
N SER A 185 10.47 13.50 -26.99
CA SER A 185 10.64 12.06 -27.18
C SER A 185 12.06 11.59 -26.83
N THR A 186 12.15 10.37 -26.31
CA THR A 186 13.45 9.69 -26.09
C THR A 186 14.01 9.08 -27.37
N THR A 187 13.16 8.73 -28.34
CA THR A 187 13.57 8.15 -29.62
C THR A 187 13.84 9.24 -30.65
N SER A 188 14.93 9.11 -31.41
CA SER A 188 15.19 9.98 -32.56
C SER A 188 14.07 9.80 -33.59
N SER A 189 13.49 10.89 -34.09
CA SER A 189 12.50 10.81 -35.15
C SER A 189 13.15 10.77 -36.55
N GLU A 190 12.43 10.20 -37.53
CA GLU A 190 12.98 9.87 -38.85
C GLU A 190 13.41 11.10 -39.66
N LYS A 191 12.78 12.25 -39.42
CA LYS A 191 13.05 13.50 -40.15
C LYS A 191 13.88 14.52 -39.37
N GLU A 192 14.45 14.17 -38.20
CA GLU A 192 15.33 15.10 -37.47
C GLU A 192 16.54 15.53 -38.32
N GLY A 193 17.07 14.64 -39.17
CA GLY A 193 18.18 14.94 -40.09
C GLY A 193 17.80 15.87 -41.26
N SER A 194 16.50 16.11 -41.47
CA SER A 194 16.00 17.01 -42.52
C SER A 194 15.81 18.45 -42.03
N VAL A 195 15.97 18.69 -40.72
CA VAL A 195 15.83 20.02 -40.11
C VAL A 195 17.03 20.89 -40.50
N LYS A 196 16.76 22.10 -41.03
CA LYS A 196 17.78 23.13 -41.26
C LYS A 196 18.17 23.79 -39.93
N GLY A 197 19.01 23.10 -39.15
CA GLY A 197 19.46 23.53 -37.83
C GLY A 197 20.77 24.32 -37.84
N GLU A 198 21.08 24.98 -36.71
CA GLU A 198 22.36 25.67 -36.50
C GLU A 198 23.57 24.73 -36.58
N THR A 199 24.77 25.28 -36.72
CA THR A 199 26.01 24.47 -36.71
C THR A 199 26.11 23.71 -35.39
N ASN A 200 26.14 22.37 -35.45
CA ASN A 200 26.05 21.46 -34.30
C ASN A 200 24.68 21.43 -33.58
N TYR A 201 23.59 21.56 -34.33
CA TYR A 201 22.24 21.32 -33.81
C TYR A 201 22.18 19.98 -33.06
N THR A 202 21.71 20.01 -31.81
CA THR A 202 21.55 18.81 -30.99
C THR A 202 20.26 18.87 -30.18
N ARG A 203 19.55 17.75 -30.16
CA ARG A 203 18.36 17.58 -29.33
C ARG A 203 18.73 17.63 -27.85
N ASN A 204 17.98 18.42 -27.06
CA ASN A 204 18.21 18.47 -25.63
C ASN A 204 17.60 17.26 -24.91
N ALA A 205 18.42 16.24 -24.63
CA ALA A 205 18.00 15.03 -23.92
C ALA A 205 17.44 15.27 -22.50
N THR A 206 17.64 16.47 -21.93
CA THR A 206 17.05 16.82 -20.64
C THR A 206 15.55 17.03 -20.74
N ILE A 207 15.07 17.58 -21.86
CA ILE A 207 13.65 17.83 -22.10
C ILE A 207 12.90 16.50 -22.11
N SER A 208 13.32 15.55 -22.96
CA SER A 208 12.70 14.22 -23.01
C SER A 208 12.77 13.47 -21.68
N ARG A 209 13.90 13.52 -20.97
CA ARG A 209 14.03 12.90 -19.63
C ARG A 209 13.02 13.48 -18.63
N ARG A 210 12.80 14.80 -18.64
CA ARG A 210 11.79 15.46 -17.79
C ARG A 210 10.38 15.13 -18.25
N ALA A 211 10.16 15.11 -19.56
CA ALA A 211 8.87 14.85 -20.15
C ALA A 211 8.35 13.45 -19.84
N THR A 212 9.22 12.44 -19.93
CA THR A 212 8.88 11.07 -19.54
C THR A 212 8.52 10.96 -18.06
N LYS A 213 9.13 11.79 -17.20
CA LYS A 213 8.85 11.80 -15.75
C LYS A 213 7.53 12.50 -15.42
N ASN A 214 7.23 13.61 -16.08
CA ASN A 214 6.08 14.47 -15.79
C ASN A 214 5.21 14.58 -17.05
N MET A 215 4.52 13.49 -17.40
CA MET A 215 3.92 13.36 -18.73
C MET A 215 2.90 14.47 -19.02
N ASP A 216 2.09 14.86 -18.05
CA ASP A 216 1.01 15.85 -18.11
C ASP A 216 1.50 17.32 -18.15
N LYS A 217 2.70 17.60 -17.64
CA LYS A 217 3.19 18.97 -17.41
C LYS A 217 4.19 19.48 -18.45
N ASN A 218 4.03 19.05 -19.70
CA ASN A 218 4.90 19.42 -20.82
C ASN A 218 4.21 20.43 -21.73
N ILE A 219 4.80 21.62 -21.88
CA ILE A 219 4.21 22.73 -22.62
C ILE A 219 5.21 23.26 -23.65
N LEU A 220 4.74 23.47 -24.88
CA LEU A 220 5.45 24.16 -25.95
C LEU A 220 4.75 25.50 -26.23
N PHE A 221 5.45 26.60 -25.99
CA PHE A 221 5.03 27.94 -26.38
C PHE A 221 5.64 28.30 -27.72
N VAL A 222 4.82 28.69 -28.69
CA VAL A 222 5.27 29.10 -30.03
C VAL A 222 4.88 30.55 -30.26
N PHE A 223 5.86 31.43 -30.42
CA PHE A 223 5.66 32.81 -30.86
C PHE A 223 6.02 32.92 -32.33
N THR A 224 5.07 33.37 -33.15
CA THR A 224 5.27 33.52 -34.60
C THR A 224 4.39 34.64 -35.16
N GLU A 225 4.68 35.04 -36.38
CA GLU A 225 4.03 36.13 -37.10
C GLU A 225 3.56 35.71 -38.50
N GLY A 226 2.76 36.54 -39.17
CA GLY A 226 2.12 36.21 -40.46
C GLY A 226 2.57 36.99 -41.68
N ASN A 227 3.55 37.90 -41.55
CA ASN A 227 4.08 38.70 -42.65
C ASN A 227 5.02 37.90 -43.56
N LYS A 228 5.77 36.94 -43.00
CA LYS A 228 6.60 36.04 -43.81
C LYS A 228 5.99 34.65 -43.90
N SER A 229 5.77 34.19 -45.13
CA SER A 229 5.36 32.81 -45.40
C SER A 229 6.49 31.82 -45.10
N PRO A 230 6.17 30.55 -44.74
CA PRO A 230 7.17 29.50 -44.56
C PRO A 230 7.98 29.29 -45.84
N SER A 231 9.29 29.05 -45.68
CA SER A 231 10.19 28.96 -46.84
C SER A 231 10.02 27.64 -47.60
N PHE A 232 9.94 27.72 -48.94
CA PHE A 232 9.84 26.55 -49.83
C PHE A 232 11.05 25.62 -49.78
N GLU A 233 12.20 26.11 -49.30
CA GLU A 233 13.41 25.30 -49.16
C GLU A 233 13.42 24.43 -47.89
N GLU A 234 12.30 24.35 -47.18
CA GLU A 234 12.16 23.48 -46.02
C GLU A 234 11.88 22.03 -46.46
N ASN A 235 12.68 21.08 -45.97
CA ASN A 235 12.57 19.66 -46.32
C ASN A 235 11.47 18.92 -45.52
N ILE A 236 10.72 19.65 -44.69
CA ILE A 236 9.67 19.14 -43.81
C ILE A 236 8.37 19.88 -44.17
N ALA A 237 7.31 19.11 -44.41
CA ALA A 237 6.00 19.66 -44.75
C ALA A 237 5.06 19.66 -43.53
N PHE A 238 4.03 20.51 -43.56
CA PHE A 238 2.98 20.53 -42.53
C PHE A 238 2.39 19.14 -42.23
N LEU A 239 2.16 18.32 -43.26
CA LEU A 239 1.62 16.97 -43.09
C LEU A 239 2.50 16.13 -42.15
N GLU A 240 3.82 16.21 -42.28
CA GLU A 240 4.77 15.46 -41.46
C GLU A 240 4.77 15.93 -40.00
N VAL A 241 4.58 17.23 -39.77
CA VAL A 241 4.43 17.81 -38.41
C VAL A 241 3.16 17.29 -37.75
N ASN A 242 2.04 17.31 -38.48
CA ASN A 242 0.74 16.88 -37.99
C ASN A 242 0.68 15.36 -37.75
N GLU A 243 1.26 14.56 -38.65
CA GLU A 243 1.37 13.10 -38.49
C GLU A 243 2.22 12.73 -37.29
N TYR A 244 3.35 13.41 -37.09
CA TYR A 244 4.17 13.22 -35.90
C TYR A 244 3.34 13.47 -34.65
N GLN A 245 2.67 14.61 -34.55
CA GLN A 245 1.92 14.96 -33.35
C GLN A 245 0.70 14.06 -33.03
N GLN A 246 0.16 13.36 -34.02
CA GLN A 246 -0.94 12.40 -33.84
C GLN A 246 -0.45 11.00 -33.42
N ASP A 247 0.84 10.70 -33.52
CA ASP A 247 1.39 9.39 -33.19
C ASP A 247 1.51 9.20 -31.67
N ILE A 248 0.75 8.24 -31.14
CA ILE A 248 0.73 7.87 -29.71
C ILE A 248 1.98 7.10 -29.25
N LYS A 249 2.90 6.75 -30.16
CA LYS A 249 4.15 6.04 -29.81
C LYS A 249 5.15 6.92 -29.08
N HIS A 250 4.99 8.24 -29.11
CA HIS A 250 5.84 9.17 -28.41
C HIS A 250 5.03 10.20 -27.61
N LEU A 251 5.72 10.94 -26.75
CA LEU A 251 5.08 11.91 -25.87
C LEU A 251 4.78 13.20 -26.63
N VAL A 252 3.53 13.64 -26.55
CA VAL A 252 3.04 14.89 -27.18
C VAL A 252 2.83 15.97 -26.12
N PRO A 253 3.50 17.14 -26.21
CA PRO A 253 3.29 18.26 -25.30
C PRO A 253 2.00 19.02 -25.62
N THR A 254 1.50 19.80 -24.66
CA THR A 254 0.43 20.77 -24.91
C THR A 254 1.02 22.01 -25.58
N VAL A 255 0.51 22.38 -26.76
CA VAL A 255 1.05 23.48 -27.57
C VAL A 255 0.17 24.72 -27.43
N TYR A 256 0.78 25.85 -27.08
CA TYR A 256 0.12 27.16 -27.13
C TYR A 256 0.82 28.02 -28.17
N ALA A 257 0.07 28.43 -29.19
CA ALA A 257 0.57 29.23 -30.29
C ALA A 257 0.08 30.67 -30.18
N PHE A 258 1.01 31.61 -30.11
CA PHE A 258 0.76 33.05 -30.11
C PHE A 258 1.10 33.62 -31.48
N TYR A 259 0.08 34.10 -32.19
CA TYR A 259 0.20 34.53 -33.57
C TYR A 259 -0.01 36.04 -33.69
N TYR A 260 1.06 36.75 -34.02
CA TYR A 260 1.05 38.19 -34.21
C TYR A 260 0.69 38.54 -35.66
N THR A 261 -0.42 39.25 -35.84
CA THR A 261 -1.08 39.45 -37.15
C THR A 261 -1.07 40.87 -37.67
N GLU A 262 -0.50 41.83 -36.93
CA GLU A 262 -0.55 43.25 -37.30
C GLU A 262 0.10 43.54 -38.66
N GLN A 263 1.22 42.88 -38.95
CA GLN A 263 1.99 43.13 -40.18
C GLN A 263 1.63 42.20 -41.35
N GLY A 264 0.73 41.25 -41.13
CA GLY A 264 0.33 40.28 -42.15
C GLY A 264 -0.35 39.06 -41.56
N LYS A 265 -1.22 38.44 -42.35
CA LYS A 265 -1.87 37.16 -42.05
C LYS A 265 -1.57 36.19 -43.18
N ASP A 266 -1.17 34.98 -42.80
CA ASP A 266 -0.88 33.87 -43.68
C ASP A 266 -1.78 32.70 -43.26
N ALA A 267 -2.67 32.30 -44.17
CA ALA A 267 -3.66 31.27 -43.89
C ALA A 267 -3.03 29.88 -43.68
N ASP A 268 -1.88 29.61 -44.30
CA ASP A 268 -1.18 28.34 -44.13
C ASP A 268 -0.57 28.28 -42.73
N ILE A 269 0.07 29.37 -42.28
CA ILE A 269 0.56 29.46 -40.89
C ILE A 269 -0.59 29.32 -39.89
N GLU A 270 -1.70 30.03 -40.08
CA GLU A 270 -2.87 29.94 -39.19
C GLU A 270 -3.41 28.50 -39.09
N ASN A 271 -3.62 27.83 -40.23
CA ASN A 271 -4.08 26.44 -40.27
C ASN A 271 -3.12 25.49 -39.55
N VAL A 272 -1.81 25.70 -39.72
CA VAL A 272 -0.77 24.89 -39.07
C VAL A 272 -0.81 25.09 -37.55
N LEU A 273 -0.88 26.34 -37.09
CA LEU A 273 -0.93 26.67 -35.66
C LEU A 273 -2.20 26.13 -34.99
N MET A 274 -3.35 26.22 -35.67
CA MET A 274 -4.59 25.63 -35.17
C MET A 274 -4.51 24.10 -35.08
N ALA A 275 -3.93 23.45 -36.09
CA ALA A 275 -3.77 22.00 -36.11
C ALA A 275 -2.83 21.51 -35.00
N ILE A 276 -1.69 22.19 -34.80
CA ILE A 276 -0.74 21.78 -33.75
C ILE A 276 -1.26 22.04 -32.33
N CYS A 277 -2.15 23.02 -32.14
CA CYS A 277 -2.79 23.23 -30.84
C CYS A 277 -3.86 22.17 -30.55
N ASN A 278 -4.31 21.41 -31.55
CA ASN A 278 -5.29 20.34 -31.42
C ASN A 278 -4.82 19.02 -32.09
N PRO A 279 -3.88 18.29 -31.45
CA PRO A 279 -3.33 17.06 -32.01
C PRO A 279 -4.30 15.87 -32.03
N LYS A 280 -5.56 16.04 -31.61
CA LYS A 280 -6.55 14.96 -31.42
C LYS A 280 -6.09 13.85 -30.44
N VAL A 281 -5.12 14.14 -29.59
CA VAL A 281 -4.69 13.28 -28.48
C VAL A 281 -5.39 13.73 -27.19
N LYS A 282 -6.01 12.78 -26.47
CA LYS A 282 -6.80 13.07 -25.26
C LYS A 282 -5.92 13.77 -24.20
N GLY A 283 -6.39 14.93 -23.71
CA GLY A 283 -5.71 15.70 -22.67
C GLY A 283 -4.55 16.58 -23.15
N ARG A 284 -4.30 16.67 -24.47
CA ARG A 284 -3.20 17.47 -25.07
C ARG A 284 -3.67 18.64 -25.91
N ILE A 285 -4.89 19.10 -25.65
CA ILE A 285 -5.48 20.25 -26.34
C ILE A 285 -4.89 21.52 -25.72
N GLY A 286 -4.22 22.32 -26.55
CA GLY A 286 -3.76 23.65 -26.19
C GLY A 286 -4.64 24.73 -26.78
N ASP A 287 -4.07 25.90 -27.07
CA ASP A 287 -4.85 27.04 -27.57
C ASP A 287 -4.08 27.86 -28.60
N TYR A 288 -4.79 28.30 -29.63
CA TYR A 288 -4.31 29.18 -30.68
C TYR A 288 -4.83 30.59 -30.41
N LYS A 289 -3.91 31.53 -30.20
CA LYS A 289 -4.19 32.92 -29.80
C LYS A 289 -3.68 33.90 -30.86
N PRO A 290 -4.52 34.27 -31.85
CA PRO A 290 -4.20 35.33 -32.78
C PRO A 290 -4.49 36.70 -32.18
N ALA A 291 -3.55 37.64 -32.35
CA ALA A 291 -3.76 39.02 -31.97
C ALA A 291 -3.09 39.98 -32.97
N ASN A 292 -3.72 41.13 -33.16
CA ASN A 292 -3.19 42.23 -33.99
C ASN A 292 -2.39 43.26 -33.17
N ASP A 293 -2.20 43.00 -31.88
CA ASP A 293 -1.44 43.83 -30.95
C ASP A 293 -0.52 42.91 -30.13
N MET A 294 0.76 43.26 -30.07
CA MET A 294 1.74 42.51 -29.28
C MET A 294 1.40 42.56 -27.77
N ALA A 295 0.79 43.63 -27.27
CA ALA A 295 0.36 43.67 -25.88
C ALA A 295 -0.68 42.58 -25.57
N GLN A 296 -1.61 42.31 -26.51
CA GLN A 296 -2.57 41.23 -26.36
C GLN A 296 -1.90 39.84 -26.44
N VAL A 297 -0.96 39.64 -27.36
CA VAL A 297 -0.13 38.41 -27.43
C VAL A 297 0.50 38.11 -26.07
N LEU A 298 1.10 39.13 -25.45
CA LEU A 298 1.78 38.99 -24.16
C LEU A 298 0.79 38.79 -23.00
N ASN A 299 -0.38 39.41 -23.05
CA ASN A 299 -1.45 39.20 -22.07
C ASN A 299 -1.95 37.74 -22.13
N ASP A 300 -2.20 37.20 -23.31
CA ASP A 300 -2.64 35.81 -23.49
C ASP A 300 -1.57 34.83 -22.99
N PHE A 301 -0.30 35.11 -23.29
CA PHE A 301 0.82 34.34 -22.73
C PHE A 301 0.84 34.40 -21.21
N GLN A 302 0.73 35.59 -20.62
CA GLN A 302 0.72 35.77 -19.17
C GLN A 302 -0.48 35.08 -18.52
N GLU A 303 -1.65 35.08 -19.14
CA GLU A 303 -2.85 34.39 -18.63
C GLU A 303 -2.60 32.88 -18.51
N ILE A 304 -2.07 32.25 -19.57
CA ILE A 304 -1.76 30.81 -19.56
C ILE A 304 -0.70 30.46 -18.51
N VAL A 305 0.34 31.29 -18.36
CA VAL A 305 1.36 31.07 -17.33
C VAL A 305 0.76 31.29 -15.94
N ASN A 306 -0.06 32.33 -15.73
CA ASN A 306 -0.72 32.64 -14.46
C ASN A 306 -1.57 31.47 -13.97
N ASP A 307 -2.26 30.77 -14.87
CA ASP A 307 -3.03 29.59 -14.52
C ASP A 307 -2.20 28.48 -13.88
N LYS A 308 -0.90 28.41 -14.17
CA LYS A 308 0.03 27.41 -13.62
C LYS A 308 0.77 27.88 -12.37
N MET A 309 0.50 29.10 -11.89
CA MET A 309 1.18 29.68 -10.73
C MET A 309 0.48 29.39 -9.40
N TYR A 310 1.27 29.46 -8.33
CA TYR A 310 0.88 29.67 -6.95
C TYR A 310 1.14 31.14 -6.57
N ASP A 311 0.18 31.76 -5.91
CA ASP A 311 0.28 33.15 -5.49
C ASP A 311 0.79 33.26 -4.04
N TYR A 312 0.42 32.30 -3.18
CA TYR A 312 0.73 32.34 -1.76
C TYR A 312 1.18 30.97 -1.23
N SER A 313 2.02 31.00 -0.19
CA SER A 313 2.41 29.83 0.59
C SER A 313 2.13 30.01 2.08
N PHE A 314 1.70 28.93 2.71
CA PHE A 314 1.54 28.81 4.16
C PHE A 314 2.46 27.69 4.64
N THR A 315 3.55 28.05 5.32
CA THR A 315 4.49 27.09 5.88
C THR A 315 4.36 27.05 7.39
N TYR A 316 4.27 25.87 7.99
CA TYR A 316 4.29 25.73 9.43
C TYR A 316 5.10 24.53 9.89
N ARG A 317 5.64 24.64 11.10
CA ARG A 317 6.29 23.52 11.79
C ARG A 317 5.25 22.72 12.55
N VAL A 318 5.21 21.43 12.29
CA VAL A 318 4.34 20.47 12.97
C VAL A 318 4.82 20.30 14.42
N LEU A 319 3.88 20.28 15.35
CA LEU A 319 4.15 20.05 16.76
C LEU A 319 4.68 18.61 16.97
N SER A 320 5.64 18.44 17.87
CA SER A 320 6.23 17.11 18.17
C SER A 320 5.24 16.07 18.72
N SER A 321 4.08 16.51 19.19
CA SER A 321 2.99 15.66 19.65
C SER A 321 2.06 15.20 18.52
N LYS A 322 2.23 15.71 17.30
CA LYS A 322 1.34 15.47 16.16
C LYS A 322 2.03 14.66 15.09
N THR A 323 1.29 13.72 14.53
CA THR A 323 1.76 12.86 13.44
C THR A 323 0.58 12.62 12.49
N TYR A 324 0.85 12.46 11.21
CA TYR A 324 -0.11 12.30 10.12
C TYR A 324 -0.02 10.89 9.53
N PHE A 325 -1.20 10.35 9.19
CA PHE A 325 -1.42 8.96 8.75
C PHE A 325 -2.22 8.86 7.45
N GLY A 326 -2.29 9.95 6.68
CA GLY A 326 -3.09 10.03 5.46
C GLY A 326 -3.89 11.32 5.40
N LYS A 327 -5.21 11.21 5.24
CA LYS A 327 -6.09 12.35 4.96
C LYS A 327 -6.05 13.41 6.07
N THR A 328 -5.69 14.63 5.69
CA THR A 328 -5.67 15.82 6.54
C THR A 328 -6.50 16.92 5.87
N SER A 329 -7.45 17.49 6.62
CA SER A 329 -8.31 18.56 6.14
C SER A 329 -7.83 19.92 6.63
N TYR A 330 -7.92 20.91 5.74
CA TYR A 330 -7.59 22.30 6.01
C TYR A 330 -8.80 23.18 5.70
N SER A 331 -9.01 24.20 6.51
CA SER A 331 -9.98 25.26 6.24
C SER A 331 -9.28 26.62 6.34
N ALA A 332 -9.61 27.50 5.41
CA ALA A 332 -9.15 28.88 5.36
C ALA A 332 -10.31 29.81 5.74
N GLU A 333 -10.06 30.67 6.71
CA GLU A 333 -10.98 31.72 7.15
C GLU A 333 -10.41 33.08 6.77
N TRP A 334 -11.27 33.96 6.26
CA TRP A 334 -10.94 35.35 6.01
C TRP A 334 -11.87 36.26 6.80
N LYS A 335 -11.32 37.08 7.69
CA LYS A 335 -12.10 37.96 8.58
C LYS A 335 -13.19 37.23 9.40
N GLY A 336 -13.01 35.94 9.65
CA GLY A 336 -13.93 35.10 10.44
C GLY A 336 -14.84 34.20 9.61
N ASP A 337 -14.96 34.42 8.29
CA ASP A 337 -15.77 33.57 7.42
C ASP A 337 -14.92 32.47 6.77
N VAL A 338 -15.42 31.23 6.75
CA VAL A 338 -14.76 30.12 6.05
C VAL A 338 -14.92 30.32 4.55
N ILE A 339 -13.81 30.61 3.88
CA ILE A 339 -13.77 30.91 2.43
C ILE A 339 -13.03 29.83 1.63
N GLY A 340 -12.58 28.74 2.26
CA GLY A 340 -11.93 27.66 1.52
C GLY A 340 -11.72 26.41 2.35
N THR A 341 -11.79 25.25 1.71
CA THR A 341 -11.46 23.96 2.31
C THR A 341 -10.57 23.17 1.35
N GLY A 342 -9.58 22.47 1.89
CA GLY A 342 -8.67 21.62 1.13
C GLY A 342 -8.43 20.31 1.85
N GLU A 343 -8.27 19.23 1.10
CA GLU A 343 -7.94 17.92 1.66
C GLU A 343 -6.67 17.39 1.00
N PHE A 344 -5.73 16.96 1.83
CA PHE A 344 -4.43 16.48 1.38
C PHE A 344 -4.09 15.16 2.08
N SER A 345 -3.44 14.24 1.37
CA SER A 345 -2.84 13.05 2.00
C SER A 345 -1.45 13.36 2.54
N ILE A 346 -1.23 13.28 3.85
CA ILE A 346 0.08 13.53 4.48
C ILE A 346 0.45 12.30 5.29
N GLY A 347 1.59 11.70 4.96
CA GLY A 347 1.98 10.42 5.55
C GLY A 347 1.06 9.27 5.14
N SER A 348 1.35 8.07 5.65
CA SER A 348 0.46 6.92 5.57
C SER A 348 0.44 6.17 6.90
N ALA A 349 -0.51 5.25 7.08
CA ALA A 349 -0.55 4.38 8.26
C ALA A 349 0.73 3.54 8.38
N GLU A 350 1.28 3.11 7.24
CA GLU A 350 2.49 2.29 7.15
C GLU A 350 3.77 3.10 7.39
N ARG A 351 3.84 4.33 6.87
CA ARG A 351 4.95 5.27 7.09
C ARG A 351 4.43 6.67 7.45
N PRO A 352 4.20 6.91 8.74
CA PRO A 352 3.66 8.17 9.19
C PRO A 352 4.71 9.27 9.21
N TRP A 353 4.25 10.52 9.13
CA TRP A 353 5.09 11.71 9.08
C TRP A 353 4.61 12.72 10.12
N PRO A 354 5.47 13.54 10.75
CA PRO A 354 6.93 13.59 10.63
C PRO A 354 7.67 12.48 11.42
N GLU A 355 8.93 12.24 11.04
CA GLU A 355 9.84 11.35 11.75
C GLU A 355 10.59 12.14 12.82
N HIS A 356 10.21 11.98 14.08
CA HIS A 356 10.88 12.68 15.19
C HIS A 356 12.10 11.91 15.70
N VAL A 357 13.15 12.66 16.10
CA VAL A 357 14.26 12.09 16.88
C VAL A 357 13.70 11.62 18.22
N ALA A 358 13.66 10.30 18.45
CA ALA A 358 13.35 9.78 19.77
C ALA A 358 14.60 9.85 20.66
N SER A 359 14.44 10.30 21.91
CA SER A 359 15.49 10.12 22.90
C SER A 359 15.71 8.63 23.19
N THR A 360 16.87 8.26 23.74
CA THR A 360 17.14 6.87 24.13
C THR A 360 16.10 6.36 25.15
N SER A 361 15.67 7.21 26.07
CA SER A 361 14.61 6.88 27.05
C SER A 361 13.24 6.67 26.41
N ASP A 362 12.86 7.51 25.45
CA ASP A 362 11.58 7.36 24.73
C ASP A 362 11.56 6.08 23.89
N SER A 363 12.72 5.72 23.32
CA SER A 363 12.89 4.49 22.57
C SER A 363 12.73 3.26 23.47
N ILE A 364 13.36 3.25 24.66
CA ILE A 364 13.20 2.17 25.64
C ILE A 364 11.74 2.04 26.08
N TYR A 365 11.08 3.18 26.39
CA TYR A 365 9.68 3.19 26.78
C TYR A 365 8.78 2.61 25.69
N LYS A 366 8.98 3.01 24.43
CA LYS A 366 8.27 2.48 23.26
C LYS A 366 8.39 0.95 23.17
N TYR A 367 9.59 0.39 23.28
CA TYR A 367 9.79 -1.06 23.20
C TYR A 367 9.18 -1.79 24.41
N LEU A 368 9.23 -1.20 25.61
CA LEU A 368 8.60 -1.79 26.81
C LEU A 368 7.08 -1.85 26.66
N VAL A 369 6.45 -0.76 26.21
CA VAL A 369 5.02 -0.73 25.89
C VAL A 369 4.71 -1.76 24.80
N ALA A 370 5.53 -1.87 23.76
CA ALA A 370 5.33 -2.83 22.69
C ALA A 370 5.37 -4.29 23.20
N VAL A 371 6.25 -4.62 24.14
CA VAL A 371 6.28 -5.93 24.82
C VAL A 371 4.99 -6.17 25.60
N VAL A 372 4.51 -5.18 26.36
CA VAL A 372 3.24 -5.29 27.10
C VAL A 372 2.07 -5.54 26.15
N VAL A 373 1.99 -4.79 25.04
CA VAL A 373 0.96 -4.97 24.01
C VAL A 373 1.03 -6.37 23.37
N ALA A 374 2.23 -6.87 23.08
CA ALA A 374 2.41 -8.23 22.56
C ALA A 374 1.93 -9.30 23.57
N LEU A 375 2.26 -9.15 24.86
CA LEU A 375 1.80 -10.06 25.93
C LEU A 375 0.28 -10.01 26.11
N LEU A 376 -0.32 -8.82 26.07
CA LEU A 376 -1.78 -8.65 26.12
C LEU A 376 -2.44 -9.30 24.90
N THR A 377 -1.82 -9.20 23.72
CA THR A 377 -2.32 -9.84 22.50
C THR A 377 -2.25 -11.36 22.60
N ILE A 378 -1.18 -11.93 23.18
CA ILE A 378 -1.10 -13.36 23.49
C ILE A 378 -2.25 -13.77 24.42
N GLY A 379 -2.47 -13.02 25.51
CA GLY A 379 -3.58 -13.26 26.43
C GLY A 379 -4.96 -13.17 25.76
N PHE A 380 -5.13 -12.21 24.85
CA PHE A 380 -6.36 -12.03 24.08
C PHE A 380 -6.64 -13.21 23.13
N PHE A 381 -5.66 -13.62 22.32
CA PHE A 381 -5.82 -14.77 21.43
C PHE A 381 -6.02 -16.08 22.21
N PHE A 382 -5.36 -16.21 23.36
CA PHE A 382 -5.56 -17.34 24.26
C PHE A 382 -7.00 -17.38 24.79
N LEU A 383 -7.55 -16.25 25.24
CA LEU A 383 -8.94 -16.14 25.68
C LEU A 383 -9.91 -16.46 24.52
N ILE A 384 -9.66 -15.96 23.31
CA ILE A 384 -10.48 -16.28 22.15
C ILE A 384 -10.51 -17.77 21.89
N MET A 385 -9.34 -18.42 21.79
CA MET A 385 -9.26 -19.83 21.41
C MET A 385 -9.74 -20.78 22.49
N LYS A 386 -9.45 -20.50 23.77
CA LYS A 386 -9.74 -21.42 24.88
C LYS A 386 -11.05 -21.13 25.60
N VAL A 387 -11.59 -19.91 25.47
CA VAL A 387 -12.84 -19.51 26.15
C VAL A 387 -13.90 -19.13 25.13
N LEU A 388 -13.67 -18.13 24.28
CA LEU A 388 -14.73 -17.58 23.41
C LEU A 388 -15.23 -18.57 22.36
N ILE A 389 -14.32 -19.20 21.60
CA ILE A 389 -14.67 -20.16 20.54
C ILE A 389 -15.43 -21.37 21.11
N PRO A 390 -14.94 -22.05 22.17
CA PRO A 390 -15.68 -23.16 22.77
C PRO A 390 -17.02 -22.73 23.37
N LEU A 391 -17.13 -21.54 23.98
CA LEU A 391 -18.42 -21.02 24.47
C LEU A 391 -19.42 -20.80 23.35
N LEU A 392 -19.00 -20.17 22.25
CA LEU A 392 -19.87 -19.94 21.10
C LEU A 392 -20.32 -21.25 20.47
N ARG A 393 -19.42 -22.22 20.31
CA ARG A 393 -19.76 -23.56 19.80
C ARG A 393 -20.66 -24.34 20.76
N SER A 394 -20.44 -24.24 22.07
CA SER A 394 -21.31 -24.84 23.09
C SER A 394 -22.72 -24.26 23.02
N LYS A 395 -22.86 -22.93 23.01
CA LYS A 395 -24.19 -22.28 22.90
C LYS A 395 -24.89 -22.60 21.59
N ALA A 396 -24.16 -22.62 20.47
CA ALA A 396 -24.72 -23.03 19.18
C ALA A 396 -25.19 -24.48 19.19
N PHE A 397 -24.47 -25.37 19.90
CA PHE A 397 -24.88 -26.76 20.12
C PHE A 397 -26.16 -26.83 20.94
N GLU A 398 -26.22 -26.11 22.07
CA GLU A 398 -27.40 -26.07 22.95
C GLU A 398 -28.64 -25.60 22.18
N ALA A 399 -28.53 -24.47 21.48
CA ALA A 399 -29.64 -23.91 20.70
C ALA A 399 -30.15 -24.87 19.60
N LYS A 400 -29.28 -25.69 19.02
CA LYS A 400 -29.63 -26.58 17.91
C LYS A 400 -30.10 -27.96 18.34
N TYR A 401 -29.55 -28.49 19.44
CA TYR A 401 -29.70 -29.91 19.81
C TYR A 401 -30.39 -30.15 21.15
N TYR A 402 -30.57 -29.13 21.99
CA TYR A 402 -31.33 -29.26 23.23
C TYR A 402 -32.80 -28.99 22.90
N LYS A 403 -33.63 -30.02 23.03
CA LYS A 403 -35.05 -29.95 22.69
C LYS A 403 -35.89 -30.54 23.82
N LYS A 404 -37.11 -30.03 23.98
CA LYS A 404 -38.11 -30.72 24.81
C LYS A 404 -38.54 -31.99 24.09
N TYR A 405 -38.53 -33.11 24.81
CA TYR A 405 -38.93 -34.40 24.27
C TYR A 405 -40.43 -34.41 23.97
N VAL A 406 -40.79 -34.82 22.76
CA VAL A 406 -42.17 -35.04 22.31
C VAL A 406 -42.29 -36.52 21.93
N PRO A 407 -43.23 -37.28 22.51
CA PRO A 407 -43.39 -38.70 22.22
C PRO A 407 -43.84 -38.94 20.78
N GLU A 408 -43.19 -39.89 20.09
CA GLU A 408 -43.59 -40.33 18.74
C GLU A 408 -44.79 -41.30 18.85
N LYS A 409 -45.77 -41.19 17.94
CA LYS A 409 -47.08 -41.87 18.02
C LYS A 409 -47.05 -43.41 18.16
N ASN A 410 -45.91 -44.08 17.93
CA ASN A 410 -45.78 -45.55 17.89
C ASN A 410 -44.62 -46.13 18.73
N ILE A 411 -44.03 -45.38 19.67
CA ILE A 411 -42.93 -45.88 20.53
C ILE A 411 -43.32 -45.78 22.01
N SER A 412 -43.30 -46.90 22.73
CA SER A 412 -43.83 -47.04 24.10
C SER A 412 -43.03 -46.34 25.21
N SER A 413 -41.85 -45.82 24.93
CA SER A 413 -41.11 -44.79 25.68
C SER A 413 -39.63 -44.87 25.25
N ARG A 414 -38.96 -43.73 25.08
CA ARG A 414 -37.50 -43.71 24.91
C ARG A 414 -36.85 -43.70 26.30
N ILE A 415 -35.83 -44.53 26.50
CA ILE A 415 -35.02 -44.52 27.73
C ILE A 415 -33.78 -43.64 27.56
N CYS A 416 -33.34 -42.98 28.64
CA CYS A 416 -32.07 -42.30 28.65
C CYS A 416 -30.93 -43.32 28.58
N HIS A 417 -30.01 -43.17 27.62
CA HIS A 417 -28.92 -44.13 27.46
C HIS A 417 -27.89 -44.14 28.62
N TYR A 418 -27.89 -43.10 29.47
CA TYR A 418 -27.00 -42.99 30.63
C TYR A 418 -27.64 -43.49 31.93
N CYS A 419 -28.73 -42.87 32.40
CA CYS A 419 -29.37 -43.26 33.66
C CYS A 419 -30.39 -44.41 33.51
N LYS A 420 -30.67 -44.87 32.29
CA LYS A 420 -31.64 -45.93 31.96
C LYS A 420 -33.10 -45.64 32.39
N GLN A 421 -33.41 -44.43 32.83
CA GLN A 421 -34.77 -44.01 33.18
C GLN A 421 -35.58 -43.64 31.93
N PRO A 422 -36.92 -43.84 31.93
CA PRO A 422 -37.79 -43.41 30.84
C PRO A 422 -37.81 -41.88 30.72
N ILE A 423 -37.78 -41.37 29.49
CA ILE A 423 -37.85 -39.94 29.17
C ILE A 423 -39.32 -39.55 29.05
N THR A 424 -39.79 -38.65 29.91
CA THR A 424 -41.18 -38.18 29.90
C THR A 424 -41.36 -36.97 28.98
N GLU A 425 -42.59 -36.76 28.52
CA GLU A 425 -42.94 -35.60 27.69
C GLU A 425 -42.57 -34.28 28.38
N GLY A 426 -42.01 -33.34 27.62
CA GLY A 426 -41.60 -32.03 28.10
C GLY A 426 -40.21 -31.96 28.75
N GLN A 427 -39.53 -33.09 29.00
CA GLN A 427 -38.16 -33.09 29.54
C GLN A 427 -37.13 -32.63 28.50
N ASN A 428 -36.13 -31.86 28.95
CA ASN A 428 -35.03 -31.40 28.08
C ASN A 428 -34.06 -32.56 27.78
N VAL A 429 -33.91 -32.86 26.50
CA VAL A 429 -33.04 -33.93 26.00
C VAL A 429 -32.10 -33.44 24.90
N VAL A 430 -30.96 -34.11 24.77
CA VAL A 430 -29.98 -33.86 23.71
C VAL A 430 -30.26 -34.82 22.54
N MET A 431 -30.59 -34.28 21.36
CA MET A 431 -30.93 -35.05 20.16
C MET A 431 -29.95 -34.79 18.99
N LYS A 432 -28.66 -35.05 19.19
CA LYS A 432 -27.63 -34.94 18.13
C LYS A 432 -27.22 -36.28 17.53
N CYS A 433 -27.09 -37.31 18.36
CA CYS A 433 -26.81 -38.68 17.94
C CYS A 433 -28.04 -39.57 18.16
N LYS A 434 -27.97 -40.84 17.72
CA LYS A 434 -29.08 -41.80 17.89
C LYS A 434 -29.41 -42.09 19.38
N HIS A 435 -28.48 -41.81 20.28
CA HIS A 435 -28.62 -42.04 21.72
C HIS A 435 -29.10 -40.78 22.42
N ILE A 436 -30.38 -40.78 22.79
CA ILE A 436 -31.02 -39.66 23.46
C ILE A 436 -30.66 -39.69 24.95
N MET A 437 -30.31 -38.53 25.50
CA MET A 437 -29.96 -38.36 26.91
C MET A 437 -30.65 -37.14 27.51
N HIS A 438 -30.98 -37.18 28.80
CA HIS A 438 -31.36 -35.98 29.54
C HIS A 438 -30.19 -34.99 29.54
N VAL A 439 -30.48 -33.69 29.48
CA VAL A 439 -29.44 -32.63 29.49
C VAL A 439 -28.54 -32.74 30.72
N HIS A 440 -29.11 -33.02 31.90
CA HIS A 440 -28.32 -33.21 33.13
C HIS A 440 -27.34 -34.40 33.02
N CYS A 441 -27.81 -35.54 32.49
CA CYS A 441 -26.95 -36.71 32.26
C CYS A 441 -25.86 -36.45 31.22
N TRP A 442 -26.14 -35.63 30.20
CA TRP A 442 -25.16 -35.21 29.20
C TRP A 442 -24.03 -34.37 29.80
N GLN A 443 -24.37 -33.42 30.68
CA GLN A 443 -23.41 -32.59 31.40
C GLN A 443 -22.56 -33.43 32.38
N GLN A 444 -23.19 -34.37 33.10
CA GLN A 444 -22.47 -35.29 33.99
C GLN A 444 -21.54 -36.26 33.25
N ASN A 445 -21.91 -36.68 32.04
CA ASN A 445 -21.09 -37.55 31.20
C ASN A 445 -20.00 -36.79 30.42
N GLY A 446 -19.63 -35.59 30.86
CA GLY A 446 -18.57 -34.79 30.25
C GLY A 446 -18.86 -34.30 28.83
N TYR A 447 -20.14 -34.05 28.51
CA TYR A 447 -20.59 -33.53 27.20
C TYR A 447 -20.33 -34.47 26.01
N LYS A 448 -20.31 -35.78 26.29
CA LYS A 448 -20.08 -36.85 25.30
C LYS A 448 -21.23 -37.84 25.29
N CYS A 449 -21.40 -38.54 24.17
CA CYS A 449 -22.34 -39.64 24.04
C CYS A 449 -22.03 -40.77 25.04
N ALA A 450 -23.03 -41.24 25.78
CA ALA A 450 -22.84 -42.30 26.79
C ALA A 450 -22.38 -43.64 26.22
N GLU A 451 -22.73 -43.96 24.98
CA GLU A 451 -22.51 -45.30 24.42
C GLU A 451 -21.20 -45.43 23.65
N TYR A 452 -20.84 -44.39 22.89
CA TYR A 452 -19.62 -44.38 22.08
C TYR A 452 -18.54 -43.42 22.62
N GLY A 453 -18.84 -42.64 23.67
CA GLY A 453 -17.89 -41.70 24.26
C GLY A 453 -17.24 -40.79 23.21
N GLN A 454 -15.91 -40.78 23.20
CA GLN A 454 -15.07 -40.05 22.24
C GLN A 454 -15.14 -40.60 20.81
N ASN A 455 -15.58 -41.85 20.62
CA ASN A 455 -15.69 -42.49 19.30
C ASN A 455 -16.99 -42.09 18.56
N CYS A 456 -17.85 -41.28 19.18
CA CYS A 456 -19.09 -40.82 18.55
C CYS A 456 -18.81 -39.67 17.57
N LYS A 457 -18.83 -39.94 16.25
CA LYS A 457 -18.61 -38.92 15.20
C LYS A 457 -19.55 -37.71 15.28
N THR A 458 -20.72 -37.86 15.89
CA THR A 458 -21.74 -36.79 15.97
C THR A 458 -22.04 -36.34 17.40
N GLY A 459 -21.95 -37.22 18.40
CA GLY A 459 -22.36 -36.97 19.77
C GLY A 459 -21.25 -36.42 20.68
N ILE A 460 -20.67 -35.28 20.32
CA ILE A 460 -19.69 -34.54 21.14
C ILE A 460 -20.04 -33.05 21.13
N GLN A 461 -20.06 -32.44 22.31
CA GLN A 461 -20.21 -30.99 22.50
C GLN A 461 -18.89 -30.41 23.04
N GLU A 462 -18.34 -29.43 22.32
CA GLU A 462 -17.21 -28.63 22.82
C GLU A 462 -17.69 -27.76 23.97
N HIS A 463 -16.89 -27.68 25.04
CA HIS A 463 -17.19 -26.89 26.22
C HIS A 463 -15.88 -26.34 26.83
N VAL A 464 -16.00 -25.33 27.68
CA VAL A 464 -14.83 -24.76 28.36
C VAL A 464 -14.52 -25.58 29.61
N GLU A 465 -13.36 -26.23 29.61
CA GLU A 465 -12.83 -26.92 30.78
C GLU A 465 -12.10 -25.92 31.68
N TRP A 466 -12.87 -25.22 32.53
CA TRP A 466 -12.35 -24.16 33.40
C TRP A 466 -11.17 -24.59 34.29
N LYS A 467 -11.11 -25.88 34.67
CA LYS A 467 -10.03 -26.45 35.49
C LYS A 467 -8.72 -26.64 34.72
N GLU A 468 -8.77 -26.84 33.40
CA GLU A 468 -7.58 -27.09 32.57
C GLU A 468 -7.06 -25.85 31.85
N LEU A 469 -7.78 -24.71 31.93
CA LEU A 469 -7.48 -23.48 31.19
C LEU A 469 -6.02 -23.04 31.31
N PHE A 470 -5.48 -22.92 32.52
CA PHE A 470 -4.11 -22.40 32.75
C PHE A 470 -3.05 -23.49 32.89
N THR A 471 -3.32 -24.70 32.42
CA THR A 471 -2.32 -25.77 32.42
C THR A 471 -1.27 -25.56 31.32
N TRP A 472 -0.07 -26.08 31.53
CA TRP A 472 1.00 -26.09 30.50
C TRP A 472 0.56 -26.75 29.18
N LYS A 473 -0.34 -27.73 29.26
CA LYS A 473 -0.95 -28.38 28.09
C LYS A 473 -1.76 -27.38 27.26
N SER A 474 -2.64 -26.61 27.90
CA SER A 474 -3.46 -25.59 27.25
C SER A 474 -2.62 -24.49 26.58
N LEU A 475 -1.51 -24.07 27.20
CA LEU A 475 -0.56 -23.14 26.60
C LEU A 475 0.18 -23.75 25.40
N LYS A 476 0.56 -25.01 25.49
CA LYS A 476 1.21 -25.75 24.39
C LYS A 476 0.27 -25.92 23.20
N ASP A 477 -1.04 -26.05 23.42
CA ASP A 477 -2.02 -26.09 22.33
C ASP A 477 -2.04 -24.79 21.52
N CYS A 478 -1.72 -23.66 22.15
CA CYS A 478 -1.67 -22.34 21.51
C CYS A 478 -0.27 -21.98 20.97
N HIS A 479 0.70 -22.90 20.99
CA HIS A 479 2.10 -22.59 20.69
C HIS A 479 2.31 -21.94 19.31
N GLN A 480 1.57 -22.34 18.27
CA GLN A 480 1.74 -21.74 16.94
C GLN A 480 1.16 -20.33 16.86
N THR A 481 0.06 -20.04 17.56
CA THR A 481 -0.47 -18.68 17.69
C THR A 481 0.51 -17.77 18.41
N ILE A 482 1.05 -18.25 19.54
CA ILE A 482 2.08 -17.52 20.30
C ILE A 482 3.31 -17.29 19.41
N ALA A 483 3.77 -18.31 18.69
CA ALA A 483 4.89 -18.20 17.76
C ALA A 483 4.62 -17.22 16.62
N GLY A 484 3.40 -17.17 16.09
CA GLY A 484 2.98 -16.20 15.09
C GLY A 484 2.98 -14.76 15.60
N ILE A 485 2.50 -14.54 16.84
CA ILE A 485 2.58 -13.22 17.50
C ILE A 485 4.04 -12.82 17.71
N CYS A 486 4.90 -13.74 18.17
CA CYS A 486 6.33 -13.49 18.32
C CYS A 486 6.99 -13.16 16.98
N ALA A 487 6.62 -13.84 15.89
CA ALA A 487 7.12 -13.55 14.55
C ALA A 487 6.75 -12.13 14.11
N GLY A 488 5.47 -11.75 14.26
CA GLY A 488 5.01 -10.40 13.97
C GLY A 488 5.73 -9.34 14.81
N PHE A 489 5.92 -9.61 16.10
CA PHE A 489 6.63 -8.69 17.00
C PHE A 489 8.09 -8.48 16.58
N VAL A 490 8.80 -9.56 16.25
CA VAL A 490 10.19 -9.48 15.77
C VAL A 490 10.25 -8.75 14.42
N SER A 491 9.36 -9.08 13.48
CA SER A 491 9.25 -8.34 12.21
C SER A 491 9.07 -6.85 12.42
N TRP A 492 8.23 -6.45 13.39
CA TRP A 492 7.97 -5.04 13.70
C TRP A 492 9.20 -4.36 14.30
N ILE A 493 9.94 -5.03 15.20
CA ILE A 493 11.20 -4.47 15.74
C ILE A 493 12.18 -4.15 14.60
N PHE A 494 12.37 -5.08 13.66
CA PHE A 494 13.26 -4.84 12.51
C PHE A 494 12.72 -3.78 11.55
N PHE A 495 11.40 -3.68 11.40
CA PHE A 495 10.75 -2.64 10.59
C PHE A 495 11.01 -1.24 11.17
N GLU A 496 10.91 -1.11 12.49
CA GLU A 496 11.20 0.14 13.21
C GLU A 496 12.68 0.51 13.17
N LEU A 497 13.58 -0.45 13.40
CA LEU A 497 15.03 -0.23 13.34
C LEU A 497 15.51 0.11 11.92
N GLY A 498 14.85 -0.44 10.90
CA GLY A 498 15.13 -0.19 9.48
C GLY A 498 14.56 1.11 8.91
N GLY A 499 13.94 1.97 9.75
CA GLY A 499 13.43 3.28 9.34
C GLY A 499 12.10 3.24 8.57
N ARG A 500 11.30 2.17 8.69
CA ARG A 500 9.95 2.02 8.08
C ARG A 500 9.85 2.15 6.56
N GLY A 501 10.97 2.07 5.82
CA GLY A 501 10.97 2.17 4.36
C GLY A 501 12.37 2.14 3.76
N SER A 502 12.98 0.96 3.70
CA SER A 502 14.39 0.80 3.28
C SER A 502 14.60 0.76 1.75
N PHE A 503 13.53 0.82 0.95
CA PHE A 503 13.57 0.59 -0.51
C PHE A 503 13.18 1.82 -1.34
N GLU A 504 13.63 3.01 -0.94
CA GLU A 504 13.25 4.27 -1.60
C GLU A 504 13.58 4.30 -3.10
N GLY A 505 14.74 3.76 -3.51
CA GLY A 505 15.12 3.70 -4.93
C GLY A 505 14.19 2.83 -5.79
N ILE A 506 13.81 1.66 -5.29
CA ILE A 506 12.89 0.74 -5.97
C ILE A 506 11.48 1.34 -6.00
N SER A 507 11.04 1.93 -4.89
CA SER A 507 9.71 2.55 -4.79
C SER A 507 9.52 3.69 -5.80
N LYS A 508 10.54 4.53 -6.00
CA LYS A 508 10.53 5.60 -7.01
C LYS A 508 10.37 5.05 -8.42
N SER A 509 11.06 3.96 -8.73
CA SER A 509 10.97 3.34 -10.06
C SER A 509 9.59 2.70 -10.31
N LEU A 510 8.99 2.05 -9.32
CA LEU A 510 7.66 1.45 -9.44
C LEU A 510 6.58 2.51 -9.60
N VAL A 511 6.57 3.53 -8.73
CA VAL A 511 5.57 4.61 -8.79
C VAL A 511 5.66 5.38 -10.11
N ALA A 512 6.86 5.67 -10.61
CA ALA A 512 7.04 6.34 -11.90
C ALA A 512 6.51 5.54 -13.09
N MET A 513 6.36 4.22 -12.97
CA MET A 513 5.84 3.35 -14.04
C MET A 513 4.30 3.29 -14.05
N PHE A 514 3.65 3.39 -12.88
CA PHE A 514 2.22 3.06 -12.74
C PHE A 514 1.33 4.21 -12.24
N TYR A 515 1.90 5.28 -11.70
CA TYR A 515 1.14 6.44 -11.23
C TYR A 515 1.23 7.60 -12.21
N THR A 516 0.08 8.10 -12.66
CA THR A 516 -0.01 9.30 -13.50
C THR A 516 -0.74 10.41 -12.73
N PRO A 517 -0.10 11.56 -12.45
CA PRO A 517 -0.76 12.67 -11.80
C PRO A 517 -1.84 13.28 -12.71
N SER A 518 -2.84 13.93 -12.11
CA SER A 518 -3.87 14.68 -12.84
C SER A 518 -3.58 16.19 -12.79
N ASP A 519 -3.84 16.91 -13.88
CA ASP A 519 -3.54 18.33 -14.04
C ASP A 519 -4.19 19.27 -13.00
N ASN A 520 -5.27 18.83 -12.34
CA ASN A 520 -6.08 19.67 -11.45
C ASN A 520 -6.08 19.21 -9.98
N LEU A 521 -5.33 18.16 -9.63
CA LEU A 521 -5.29 17.61 -8.27
C LEU A 521 -3.86 17.67 -7.69
N PRO A 522 -3.73 17.72 -6.36
CA PRO A 522 -2.42 17.66 -5.71
C PRO A 522 -1.67 16.40 -6.10
N ASN A 523 -0.36 16.51 -6.33
CA ASN A 523 0.44 15.35 -6.68
C ASN A 523 0.58 14.40 -5.47
N LEU A 524 0.30 13.12 -5.68
CA LEU A 524 0.39 12.06 -4.67
C LEU A 524 1.64 11.17 -4.82
N SER A 525 2.58 11.55 -5.70
CA SER A 525 3.77 10.72 -5.98
C SER A 525 4.60 10.46 -4.73
N LEU A 526 4.79 11.45 -3.86
CA LEU A 526 5.57 11.30 -2.63
C LEU A 526 4.92 10.29 -1.68
N GLU A 527 3.60 10.35 -1.53
CA GLU A 527 2.83 9.45 -0.67
C GLU A 527 2.84 8.02 -1.23
N CYS A 528 2.69 7.88 -2.56
CA CYS A 528 2.81 6.60 -3.24
C CYS A 528 4.21 6.00 -3.09
N GLU A 529 5.28 6.80 -3.26
CA GLU A 529 6.67 6.36 -3.11
C GLU A 529 6.93 5.86 -1.68
N SER A 530 6.57 6.69 -0.70
CA SER A 530 6.73 6.38 0.72
C SER A 530 6.00 5.09 1.12
N LYS A 531 4.74 4.97 0.72
CA LYS A 531 3.89 3.80 1.01
C LYS A 531 4.40 2.53 0.32
N THR A 532 4.83 2.64 -0.93
CA THR A 532 5.41 1.53 -1.69
C THR A 532 6.70 1.06 -1.01
N SER A 533 7.57 1.97 -0.58
CA SER A 533 8.79 1.62 0.18
C SER A 533 8.46 0.84 1.46
N ALA A 534 7.46 1.30 2.22
CA ALA A 534 7.01 0.62 3.44
C ALA A 534 6.45 -0.79 3.13
N PHE A 535 5.60 -0.93 2.11
CA PHE A 535 5.05 -2.21 1.67
C PHE A 535 6.12 -3.24 1.30
N LEU A 536 7.16 -2.83 0.56
CA LEU A 536 8.28 -3.71 0.23
C LEU A 536 9.00 -4.21 1.49
N THR A 537 9.25 -3.31 2.45
CA THR A 537 9.90 -3.67 3.72
C THR A 537 9.01 -4.59 4.58
N ILE A 538 7.71 -4.30 4.67
CA ILE A 538 6.73 -5.15 5.38
C ILE A 538 6.71 -6.54 4.78
N GLY A 539 6.58 -6.65 3.46
CA GLY A 539 6.53 -7.92 2.74
C GLY A 539 7.76 -8.79 2.99
N LEU A 540 8.95 -8.17 2.95
CA LEU A 540 10.22 -8.86 3.21
C LEU A 540 10.30 -9.36 4.65
N LEU A 541 10.10 -8.48 5.64
CA LEU A 541 10.33 -8.81 7.05
C LEU A 541 9.24 -9.75 7.60
N LEU A 542 7.98 -9.46 7.32
CA LEU A 542 6.86 -10.26 7.81
C LEU A 542 6.88 -11.65 7.15
N GLY A 543 7.11 -11.73 5.84
CA GLY A 543 7.27 -13.00 5.13
C GLY A 543 8.46 -13.83 5.63
N PHE A 544 9.60 -13.19 5.88
CA PHE A 544 10.81 -13.85 6.38
C PHE A 544 10.62 -14.43 7.78
N PHE A 545 10.23 -13.62 8.77
CA PHE A 545 10.16 -14.09 10.17
C PHE A 545 9.00 -15.05 10.42
N LEU A 546 7.84 -14.87 9.77
CA LEU A 546 6.76 -15.85 9.86
C LEU A 546 7.22 -17.20 9.32
N SER A 547 7.85 -17.23 8.15
CA SER A 547 8.40 -18.46 7.60
C SER A 547 9.48 -19.06 8.49
N LEU A 548 10.38 -18.24 9.02
CA LEU A 548 11.48 -18.70 9.86
C LEU A 548 10.95 -19.41 11.10
N ILE A 549 10.03 -18.75 11.83
CA ILE A 549 9.50 -19.28 13.09
C ILE A 549 8.59 -20.49 12.85
N PHE A 550 7.69 -20.44 11.86
CA PHE A 550 6.82 -21.59 11.59
C PHE A 550 7.59 -22.81 11.09
N ARG A 551 8.53 -22.65 10.15
CA ARG A 551 9.36 -23.78 9.69
C ARG A 551 10.27 -24.31 10.79
N TYR A 552 10.80 -23.44 11.65
CA TYR A 552 11.62 -23.87 12.80
C TYR A 552 10.84 -24.66 13.85
N ASN A 553 9.56 -24.32 14.05
CA ASN A 553 8.66 -25.04 14.95
C ASN A 553 8.12 -26.33 14.33
N ASP A 554 7.96 -26.37 13.00
CA ASP A 554 7.47 -27.55 12.29
C ASP A 554 8.56 -28.61 12.03
N GLU A 555 9.84 -28.22 12.02
CA GLU A 555 10.95 -29.16 11.80
C GLU A 555 11.30 -29.95 13.08
N TYR A 556 10.92 -31.23 13.09
CA TYR A 556 11.14 -32.17 14.20
C TYR A 556 12.50 -32.88 14.15
N ARG A 557 13.19 -32.83 13.02
CA ARG A 557 14.52 -33.44 12.87
C ARG A 557 15.53 -32.73 13.79
N LYS A 558 16.59 -33.44 14.18
CA LYS A 558 17.71 -32.82 14.91
C LYS A 558 18.22 -31.64 14.09
N LYS A 559 18.31 -30.47 14.72
CA LYS A 559 18.59 -29.19 14.06
C LYS A 559 20.08 -29.05 13.76
N ASP A 560 20.54 -29.82 12.78
CA ASP A 560 21.89 -29.74 12.26
C ASP A 560 22.06 -28.50 11.37
N TRP A 561 23.29 -28.06 11.16
CA TRP A 561 23.61 -26.85 10.38
C TRP A 561 22.96 -26.83 8.99
N LYS A 562 22.94 -27.97 8.29
CA LYS A 562 22.30 -28.11 6.96
C LYS A 562 20.79 -27.82 7.01
N ILE A 563 20.11 -28.23 8.07
CA ILE A 563 18.67 -28.04 8.24
C ILE A 563 18.38 -26.58 8.58
N ASN A 564 19.16 -25.97 9.47
CA ASN A 564 19.03 -24.53 9.77
C ASN A 564 19.26 -23.67 8.52
N LEU A 565 20.27 -24.00 7.70
CA LEU A 565 20.53 -23.30 6.44
C LEU A 565 19.37 -23.45 5.44
N LYS A 566 18.77 -24.66 5.33
CA LYS A 566 17.58 -24.90 4.51
C LYS A 566 16.39 -24.06 4.99
N ILE A 567 16.15 -23.99 6.30
CA ILE A 567 15.07 -23.19 6.89
C ILE A 567 15.27 -21.71 6.60
N ILE A 568 16.48 -21.19 6.80
CA ILE A 568 16.82 -19.79 6.52
C ILE A 568 16.64 -19.49 5.03
N GLY A 569 17.16 -20.34 4.14
CA GLY A 569 17.03 -20.14 2.70
C GLY A 569 15.59 -20.14 2.20
N LEU A 570 14.75 -21.07 2.68
CA LEU A 570 13.32 -21.10 2.34
C LEU A 570 12.55 -19.90 2.95
N SER A 571 13.01 -19.38 4.08
CA SER A 571 12.42 -18.20 4.71
C SER A 571 12.80 -16.92 3.99
N LEU A 572 14.05 -16.81 3.51
CA LEU A 572 14.47 -15.72 2.63
C LEU A 572 13.66 -15.71 1.34
N LEU A 573 13.47 -16.88 0.71
CA LEU A 573 12.59 -17.03 -0.45
C LEU A 573 11.16 -16.54 -0.15
N THR A 574 10.62 -16.91 1.01
CA THR A 574 9.27 -16.48 1.43
C THR A 574 9.20 -14.96 1.65
N GLY A 575 10.24 -14.35 2.22
CA GLY A 575 10.36 -12.89 2.34
C GLY A 575 10.41 -12.19 0.98
N VAL A 576 11.19 -12.71 0.02
CA VAL A 576 11.26 -12.16 -1.35
C VAL A 576 9.91 -12.27 -2.06
N ILE A 577 9.21 -13.41 -1.93
CA ILE A 577 7.86 -13.59 -2.46
C ILE A 577 6.89 -12.58 -1.83
N GLY A 578 6.98 -12.36 -0.51
CA GLY A 578 6.18 -11.37 0.20
C GLY A 578 6.43 -9.95 -0.29
N MET A 579 7.70 -9.58 -0.52
CA MET A 579 8.09 -8.30 -1.09
C MET A 579 7.52 -8.10 -2.51
N ILE A 580 7.60 -9.12 -3.38
CA ILE A 580 7.05 -9.07 -4.73
C ILE A 580 5.52 -8.93 -4.70
N ALA A 581 4.84 -9.65 -3.81
CA ALA A 581 3.38 -9.56 -3.68
C ALA A 581 2.94 -8.14 -3.28
N PHE A 582 3.68 -7.49 -2.38
CA PHE A 582 3.45 -6.10 -2.00
C PHE A 582 3.85 -5.09 -3.09
N ALA A 583 4.86 -5.40 -3.92
CA ALA A 583 5.19 -4.58 -5.09
C ALA A 583 4.02 -4.56 -6.09
N ILE A 584 3.50 -5.74 -6.45
CA ILE A 584 2.32 -5.87 -7.33
C ILE A 584 1.11 -5.17 -6.70
N GLY A 585 0.92 -5.31 -5.39
CA GLY A 585 -0.12 -4.59 -4.66
C GLY A 585 0.03 -3.07 -4.70
N ALA A 586 1.25 -2.54 -4.69
CA ALA A 586 1.54 -1.13 -4.83
C ALA A 586 1.27 -0.61 -6.25
N ASP A 587 1.51 -1.44 -7.28
CA ASP A 587 1.16 -1.11 -8.66
C ASP A 587 -0.38 -1.00 -8.81
N VAL A 588 -1.12 -1.95 -8.24
CA VAL A 588 -2.60 -1.91 -8.19
C VAL A 588 -3.09 -0.65 -7.46
N LEU A 589 -2.45 -0.28 -6.35
CA LEU A 589 -2.74 0.97 -5.63
C LEU A 589 -2.59 2.19 -6.56
N CYS A 590 -1.45 2.32 -7.26
CA CYS A 590 -1.15 3.46 -8.13
C CYS A 590 -2.13 3.57 -9.31
N VAL A 591 -2.45 2.44 -9.95
CA VAL A 591 -3.44 2.39 -11.05
C VAL A 591 -4.82 2.79 -10.55
N LEU A 592 -5.24 2.27 -9.39
CA LEU A 592 -6.56 2.55 -8.83
C LEU A 592 -6.70 4.03 -8.43
N LEU A 593 -5.64 4.65 -7.90
CA LEU A 593 -5.63 6.09 -7.64
C LEU A 593 -5.80 6.92 -8.91
N THR A 594 -5.09 6.55 -9.97
CA THR A 594 -5.18 7.20 -11.28
C THR A 594 -6.59 7.09 -11.88
N LEU A 595 -7.27 5.96 -11.65
CA LEU A 595 -8.65 5.75 -12.11
C LEU A 595 -9.70 6.54 -11.31
N ILE A 596 -9.49 6.70 -10.00
CA ILE A 596 -10.48 7.33 -9.11
C ILE A 596 -10.39 8.86 -9.13
N ASN A 597 -9.24 9.44 -9.51
CA ASN A 597 -8.97 10.89 -9.45
C ASN A 597 -9.25 11.46 -8.04
N ALA A 598 -8.67 10.85 -7.01
CA ALA A 598 -8.79 11.31 -5.62
C ALA A 598 -7.68 12.29 -5.24
N THR A 599 -7.98 13.26 -4.37
CA THR A 599 -6.99 14.18 -3.74
C THR A 599 -6.20 13.54 -2.60
N TYR A 600 -6.55 12.31 -2.21
CA TYR A 600 -5.92 11.56 -1.13
C TYR A 600 -5.88 10.06 -1.47
N ILE A 601 -5.03 9.29 -0.79
CA ILE A 601 -5.00 7.82 -0.92
C ILE A 601 -6.16 7.22 -0.10
N PRO A 602 -7.19 6.63 -0.73
CA PRO A 602 -8.26 5.99 0.01
C PRO A 602 -7.76 4.77 0.79
N TRP A 603 -8.36 4.51 1.95
CA TRP A 603 -7.94 3.45 2.87
C TRP A 603 -8.02 2.05 2.26
N TYR A 604 -9.05 1.79 1.44
CA TYR A 604 -9.25 0.50 0.80
C TYR A 604 -8.20 0.18 -0.28
N CYS A 605 -7.40 1.15 -0.72
CA CYS A 605 -6.39 0.91 -1.74
C CYS A 605 -5.23 0.04 -1.24
N SER A 606 -4.99 -0.05 0.08
CA SER A 606 -4.01 -1.00 0.65
C SER A 606 -4.52 -2.45 0.66
N PHE A 607 -5.83 -2.68 0.66
CA PHE A 607 -6.42 -4.01 0.88
C PHE A 607 -5.99 -5.07 -0.14
N PRO A 608 -5.92 -4.79 -1.46
CA PRO A 608 -5.45 -5.75 -2.45
C PRO A 608 -4.03 -6.25 -2.18
N ALA A 609 -3.15 -5.37 -1.72
CA ALA A 609 -1.76 -5.72 -1.41
C ALA A 609 -1.67 -6.73 -0.25
N TYR A 610 -2.46 -6.53 0.81
CA TYR A 610 -2.54 -7.43 1.94
C TYR A 610 -3.16 -8.80 1.58
N ILE A 611 -4.14 -8.84 0.68
CA ILE A 611 -4.70 -10.12 0.18
C ILE A 611 -3.66 -10.88 -0.64
N LEU A 612 -3.02 -10.21 -1.60
CA LEU A 612 -1.98 -10.78 -2.45
C LEU A 612 -0.82 -11.32 -1.62
N PHE A 613 -0.34 -10.54 -0.65
CA PHE A 613 0.69 -10.95 0.30
C PHE A 613 0.30 -12.23 1.05
N SER A 614 -0.92 -12.27 1.59
CA SER A 614 -1.42 -13.42 2.32
C SER A 614 -1.47 -14.69 1.46
N VAL A 615 -2.00 -14.61 0.24
CA VAL A 615 -2.08 -15.76 -0.66
C VAL A 615 -0.67 -16.24 -1.02
N ALA A 616 0.23 -15.32 -1.38
CA ALA A 616 1.59 -15.63 -1.80
C ALA A 616 2.43 -16.24 -0.66
N VAL A 617 2.37 -15.67 0.54
CA VAL A 617 3.08 -16.19 1.71
C VAL A 617 2.50 -17.54 2.15
N SER A 618 1.18 -17.71 2.13
CA SER A 618 0.53 -18.99 2.47
C SER A 618 0.96 -20.10 1.50
N LEU A 619 1.02 -19.81 0.20
CA LEU A 619 1.55 -20.73 -0.81
C LEU A 619 3.03 -21.05 -0.56
N ALA A 620 3.86 -20.02 -0.32
CA ALA A 620 5.29 -20.19 -0.07
C ALA A 620 5.56 -21.03 1.19
N LEU A 621 4.77 -20.86 2.26
CA LEU A 621 4.87 -21.64 3.50
C LEU A 621 4.61 -23.13 3.27
N THR A 622 3.72 -23.49 2.34
CA THR A 622 3.40 -24.90 2.02
C THR A 622 4.49 -25.58 1.19
N PHE A 623 5.35 -24.81 0.52
CA PHE A 623 6.43 -25.36 -0.31
C PHE A 623 7.47 -26.10 0.53
N LYS A 624 7.65 -27.40 0.23
CA LYS A 624 8.53 -28.33 0.97
C LYS A 624 8.30 -28.30 2.50
N SER A 625 7.04 -28.11 2.90
CA SER A 625 6.59 -28.11 4.29
C SER A 625 5.52 -29.18 4.50
N THR A 626 5.25 -29.53 5.76
CA THR A 626 4.11 -30.40 6.13
C THR A 626 2.80 -29.63 6.31
N ILE A 627 2.81 -28.30 6.09
CA ILE A 627 1.65 -27.42 6.25
C ILE A 627 0.64 -27.63 5.11
N PRO A 628 -0.64 -27.94 5.41
CA PRO A 628 -1.69 -28.12 4.41
C PRO A 628 -2.11 -26.80 3.73
N LEU A 629 -2.24 -26.83 2.41
CA LEU A 629 -2.50 -25.64 1.57
C LEU A 629 -3.84 -24.94 1.86
N LYS A 630 -4.95 -25.71 1.94
CA LYS A 630 -6.28 -25.14 2.20
C LYS A 630 -6.31 -24.34 3.50
N SER A 631 -5.61 -24.85 4.51
CA SER A 631 -5.53 -24.28 5.85
C SER A 631 -4.71 -23.00 5.87
N ALA A 632 -3.54 -23.04 5.23
CA ALA A 632 -2.70 -21.86 5.09
C ALA A 632 -3.45 -20.74 4.35
N LEU A 633 -4.18 -21.05 3.27
CA LEU A 633 -4.94 -20.08 2.50
C LEU A 633 -6.12 -19.47 3.28
N ILE A 634 -6.94 -20.28 3.96
CA ILE A 634 -8.05 -19.78 4.79
C ILE A 634 -7.48 -18.92 5.92
N GLY A 635 -6.41 -19.40 6.54
CA GLY A 635 -5.70 -18.74 7.61
C GLY A 635 -5.14 -17.37 7.24
N GLY A 636 -4.34 -17.33 6.18
CA GLY A 636 -3.82 -16.10 5.63
C GLY A 636 -4.96 -15.15 5.25
N GLY A 637 -5.98 -15.64 4.55
CA GLY A 637 -7.13 -14.83 4.11
C GLY A 637 -7.83 -14.14 5.28
N CYS A 638 -8.22 -14.89 6.32
CA CYS A 638 -8.84 -14.33 7.51
C CYS A 638 -7.91 -13.35 8.25
N SER A 639 -6.62 -13.67 8.34
CA SER A 639 -5.63 -12.82 9.03
C SER A 639 -5.37 -11.51 8.30
N SER A 640 -5.38 -11.54 6.97
CA SER A 640 -5.27 -10.36 6.11
C SER A 640 -6.46 -9.41 6.31
N VAL A 641 -7.68 -9.96 6.31
CA VAL A 641 -8.90 -9.17 6.55
C VAL A 641 -8.90 -8.56 7.95
N ILE A 642 -8.61 -9.37 8.99
CA ILE A 642 -8.62 -8.89 10.38
C ILE A 642 -7.50 -7.88 10.61
N GLY A 643 -6.28 -8.16 10.13
CA GLY A 643 -5.14 -7.23 10.25
C GLY A 643 -5.43 -5.89 9.58
N PHE A 644 -5.95 -5.92 8.35
CA PHE A 644 -6.33 -4.71 7.62
C PHE A 644 -7.43 -3.90 8.33
N VAL A 645 -8.47 -4.58 8.83
CA VAL A 645 -9.54 -3.96 9.62
C VAL A 645 -8.96 -3.30 10.87
N VAL A 646 -8.06 -3.97 11.58
CA VAL A 646 -7.42 -3.40 12.78
C VAL A 646 -6.55 -2.20 12.44
N LEU A 647 -5.71 -2.29 11.39
CA LEU A 647 -4.89 -1.17 10.93
C LEU A 647 -5.75 0.06 10.59
N TYR A 648 -6.91 -0.15 9.96
CA TYR A 648 -7.81 0.94 9.61
C TYR A 648 -8.54 1.52 10.84
N PHE A 649 -9.19 0.70 11.66
CA PHE A 649 -9.94 1.20 12.82
C PHE A 649 -9.03 1.78 13.91
N SER A 650 -7.80 1.25 14.06
CA SER A 650 -6.81 1.83 14.97
C SER A 650 -6.25 3.18 14.47
N SER A 651 -6.34 3.47 13.17
CA SER A 651 -6.00 4.80 12.64
C SER A 651 -7.08 5.85 12.93
N LEU A 652 -8.32 5.42 13.23
CA LEU A 652 -9.43 6.31 13.57
C LEU A 652 -9.47 6.64 15.07
N THR A 653 -8.83 5.83 15.92
CA THR A 653 -8.70 6.13 17.33
C THR A 653 -7.56 7.13 17.52
N ASN A 654 -7.84 8.23 18.21
CA ASN A 654 -6.94 9.36 18.42
C ASN A 654 -5.85 8.99 19.45
N VAL A 655 -5.10 7.92 19.20
CA VAL A 655 -4.11 7.39 20.13
C VAL A 655 -2.80 8.15 19.96
N SER A 656 -2.25 8.60 21.08
CA SER A 656 -0.96 9.29 21.19
C SER A 656 0.24 8.51 20.65
N TRP A 657 0.09 7.22 20.28
CA TRP A 657 1.15 6.30 19.88
C TRP A 657 0.90 5.66 18.53
N PRO A 658 1.29 6.33 17.45
CA PRO A 658 0.83 5.88 16.14
C PRO A 658 1.56 4.67 15.57
N TRP A 659 2.76 4.40 16.10
CA TRP A 659 3.50 3.17 15.84
C TRP A 659 2.78 1.91 16.34
N MET A 660 1.81 2.07 17.26
CA MET A 660 1.03 0.96 17.82
C MET A 660 0.12 0.31 16.77
N ASN A 661 -0.37 1.08 15.79
CA ASN A 661 -1.24 0.57 14.73
C ASN A 661 -0.52 -0.48 13.88
N MET A 662 0.72 -0.17 13.49
CA MET A 662 1.58 -1.10 12.76
C MET A 662 2.02 -2.29 13.62
N LEU A 663 2.30 -2.07 14.91
CA LEU A 663 2.60 -3.17 15.83
C LEU A 663 1.43 -4.16 15.89
N LEU A 664 0.21 -3.65 16.10
CA LEU A 664 -1.01 -4.45 16.17
C LEU A 664 -1.26 -5.20 14.87
N ASP A 665 -1.11 -4.56 13.72
CA ASP A 665 -1.23 -5.21 12.41
C ASP A 665 -0.28 -6.42 12.29
N PHE A 666 1.00 -6.23 12.61
CA PHE A 666 2.01 -7.29 12.52
C PHE A 666 1.71 -8.48 13.45
N ILE A 667 1.39 -8.21 14.71
CA ILE A 667 1.17 -9.29 15.70
C ILE A 667 -0.18 -9.98 15.50
N ILE A 668 -1.23 -9.26 15.06
CA ILE A 668 -2.56 -9.83 14.81
C ILE A 668 -2.52 -10.64 13.53
N TYR A 669 -1.86 -10.15 12.48
CA TYR A 669 -1.66 -10.93 11.26
C TYR A 669 -0.90 -12.23 11.55
N GLY A 670 0.23 -12.14 12.27
CA GLY A 670 1.02 -13.31 12.66
C GLY A 670 0.26 -14.27 13.57
N GLY A 671 -0.44 -13.76 14.57
CA GLY A 671 -1.26 -14.54 15.50
C GLY A 671 -2.46 -15.22 14.82
N GLY A 672 -3.16 -14.51 13.95
CA GLY A 672 -4.26 -15.07 13.15
C GLY A 672 -3.80 -16.22 12.27
N LEU A 673 -2.65 -16.04 11.59
CA LEU A 673 -2.07 -17.08 10.75
C LEU A 673 -1.66 -18.29 11.61
N GLY A 674 -1.05 -18.06 12.77
CA GLY A 674 -0.73 -19.11 13.73
C GLY A 674 -1.97 -19.87 14.24
N ALA A 675 -3.05 -19.16 14.62
CA ALA A 675 -4.29 -19.78 15.10
C ALA A 675 -4.99 -20.64 14.04
N SER A 676 -4.94 -20.22 12.78
CA SER A 676 -5.49 -21.00 11.68
C SER A 676 -4.72 -22.31 11.44
N LEU A 677 -3.40 -22.28 11.59
CA LEU A 677 -2.54 -23.46 11.49
C LEU A 677 -2.85 -24.45 12.62
N VAL A 678 -3.04 -23.97 13.85
CA VAL A 678 -3.45 -24.83 15.00
C VAL A 678 -4.78 -25.49 14.73
N THR A 679 -5.77 -24.73 14.27
CA THR A 679 -7.15 -25.22 14.10
C THR A 679 -7.21 -26.38 13.11
N VAL A 680 -6.43 -26.34 12.03
CA VAL A 680 -6.38 -27.44 11.07
C VAL A 680 -5.42 -28.55 11.47
N ARG A 681 -4.36 -28.22 12.21
CA ARG A 681 -3.46 -29.22 12.75
C ARG A 681 -4.16 -30.09 13.80
N MET A 682 -4.96 -29.52 14.70
CA MET A 682 -5.80 -30.29 15.62
C MET A 682 -6.78 -31.24 14.89
N LEU A 683 -7.24 -30.88 13.69
CA LEU A 683 -8.05 -31.79 12.87
C LEU A 683 -7.23 -32.96 12.27
N ALA A 684 -5.91 -32.83 12.17
CA ALA A 684 -4.98 -33.79 11.56
C ALA A 684 -4.15 -34.62 12.56
N GLU A 685 -3.99 -34.20 13.82
CA GLU A 685 -3.19 -34.87 14.86
C GLU A 685 -3.89 -36.08 15.52
N LYS A 686 -4.39 -37.03 14.71
CA LYS A 686 -5.19 -38.15 15.26
C LYS A 686 -4.40 -39.39 15.67
N TYR A 687 -3.12 -39.51 15.32
CA TYR A 687 -2.40 -40.80 15.38
C TYR A 687 -1.01 -40.70 16.02
N PHE A 688 -0.77 -41.51 17.07
CA PHE A 688 0.50 -41.62 17.80
C PHE A 688 0.88 -43.09 18.05
N LEU A 689 2.17 -43.34 18.20
CA LEU A 689 2.70 -44.54 18.85
C LEU A 689 3.36 -44.16 20.16
N VAL A 690 3.16 -44.95 21.21
CA VAL A 690 3.80 -44.79 22.51
C VAL A 690 4.64 -46.02 22.77
N ILE A 691 5.94 -45.85 23.02
CA ILE A 691 6.81 -46.96 23.40
C ILE A 691 6.53 -47.30 24.86
N GLN A 692 6.14 -48.55 25.14
CA GLN A 692 5.75 -48.99 26.49
C GLN A 692 6.93 -49.49 27.33
N ASN A 693 8.01 -49.94 26.71
CA ASN A 693 9.13 -50.60 27.39
C ASN A 693 10.50 -50.24 26.79
N GLY A 694 11.57 -50.59 27.51
CA GLY A 694 12.96 -50.36 27.08
C GLY A 694 13.50 -48.96 27.37
N VAL A 695 14.66 -48.63 26.78
CA VAL A 695 15.42 -47.39 27.05
C VAL A 695 14.64 -46.12 26.66
N ARG A 696 13.65 -46.24 25.78
CA ARG A 696 12.79 -45.14 25.32
C ARG A 696 11.34 -45.25 25.78
N ALA A 697 11.07 -45.98 26.86
CA ALA A 697 9.74 -46.09 27.45
C ALA A 697 9.14 -44.71 27.72
N GLY A 698 7.86 -44.53 27.37
CA GLY A 698 7.13 -43.27 27.44
C GLY A 698 7.30 -42.33 26.24
N GLN A 699 8.19 -42.63 25.28
CA GLN A 699 8.35 -41.79 24.09
C GLN A 699 7.10 -41.87 23.21
N ARG A 700 6.50 -40.71 22.90
CA ARG A 700 5.39 -40.58 21.96
C ARG A 700 5.90 -40.20 20.57
N ILE A 701 5.63 -41.02 19.58
CA ILE A 701 5.98 -40.84 18.17
C ILE A 701 4.72 -40.41 17.40
N PRO A 702 4.66 -39.18 16.88
CA PRO A 702 3.49 -38.67 16.15
C PRO A 702 3.44 -39.24 14.71
N ILE A 703 2.84 -40.41 14.54
CA ILE A 703 2.77 -41.10 13.23
C ILE A 703 1.80 -40.46 12.24
N HIS A 704 0.88 -39.62 12.69
CA HIS A 704 0.00 -38.84 11.81
C HIS A 704 0.78 -37.98 10.80
N LYS A 705 2.03 -37.58 11.10
CA LYS A 705 2.85 -36.78 10.18
C LYS A 705 3.25 -37.51 8.91
N TRP A 706 3.31 -38.84 8.96
CA TRP A 706 3.69 -39.69 7.84
C TRP A 706 2.48 -40.42 7.23
N MET A 707 1.45 -40.69 8.04
CA MET A 707 0.22 -41.37 7.62
C MET A 707 -0.87 -40.44 7.06
N ASN A 708 -0.65 -39.11 7.00
CA ASN A 708 -1.73 -38.20 6.60
C ASN A 708 -2.12 -38.37 5.11
N ALA A 709 -3.42 -38.55 4.87
CA ALA A 709 -4.04 -38.80 3.56
C ALA A 709 -3.87 -37.66 2.53
N THR A 710 -3.29 -36.52 2.91
CA THR A 710 -3.22 -35.31 2.06
C THR A 710 -1.80 -34.81 1.77
N GLY A 711 -0.73 -35.51 2.17
CA GLY A 711 0.63 -35.07 1.80
C GLY A 711 1.83 -35.80 2.42
N GLY A 712 1.62 -36.77 3.32
CA GLY A 712 2.66 -37.76 3.64
C GLY A 712 2.59 -38.90 2.62
N GLY A 713 3.65 -39.70 2.46
CA GLY A 713 3.64 -40.87 1.55
C GLY A 713 2.64 -41.97 1.92
N ASN A 714 1.70 -41.68 2.84
CA ASN A 714 0.73 -42.57 3.47
C ASN A 714 1.39 -43.89 3.91
N LYS A 715 2.63 -43.80 4.39
CA LYS A 715 3.39 -44.93 4.88
C LYS A 715 4.39 -44.48 5.94
N VAL A 716 4.52 -45.27 6.98
CA VAL A 716 5.55 -45.16 8.01
C VAL A 716 6.22 -46.52 8.11
N SER A 717 7.45 -46.61 7.66
CA SER A 717 8.26 -47.80 7.81
C SER A 717 9.00 -47.77 9.17
N ILE A 718 9.03 -48.93 9.80
CA ILE A 718 9.68 -49.19 11.08
C ILE A 718 10.74 -50.26 10.84
N GLY A 719 12.01 -49.99 11.18
CA GLY A 719 13.11 -50.92 10.94
C GLY A 719 14.47 -50.40 11.41
N MET A 720 15.55 -51.11 11.08
CA MET A 720 16.91 -50.75 11.52
C MET A 720 17.63 -49.75 10.59
N THR A 721 17.25 -49.65 9.32
CA THR A 721 17.97 -48.81 8.33
C THR A 721 17.66 -47.33 8.49
N GLY A 722 18.57 -46.48 8.00
CA GLY A 722 18.36 -45.01 7.96
C GLY A 722 17.28 -44.56 6.97
N ASP A 723 16.79 -45.48 6.13
CA ASP A 723 15.70 -45.26 5.18
C ASP A 723 14.31 -45.40 5.83
N CYS A 724 14.23 -45.97 7.05
CA CYS A 724 12.98 -46.08 7.80
C CYS A 724 12.59 -44.75 8.47
N GLU A 725 11.31 -44.37 8.42
CA GLU A 725 10.81 -43.19 9.15
C GLU A 725 10.96 -43.35 10.68
N ILE A 726 10.79 -44.58 11.19
CA ILE A 726 11.06 -44.93 12.58
C ILE A 726 12.24 -45.91 12.61
N GLN A 727 13.43 -45.35 12.82
CA GLN A 727 14.66 -46.13 12.93
C GLN A 727 14.85 -46.69 14.34
N MET A 728 14.76 -48.01 14.50
CA MET A 728 14.94 -48.75 15.75
C MET A 728 16.43 -49.01 16.06
N ASN A 729 17.24 -47.95 16.22
CA ASN A 729 18.67 -48.07 16.49
C ASN A 729 19.03 -48.39 17.96
N TRP A 730 18.03 -48.56 18.82
CA TRP A 730 18.19 -48.85 20.25
C TRP A 730 17.97 -50.32 20.62
N GLU A 731 17.50 -51.13 19.68
CA GLU A 731 17.39 -52.58 19.85
C GLU A 731 18.78 -53.22 19.74
N LYS A 732 19.22 -53.86 20.82
CA LYS A 732 20.49 -54.61 20.86
C LYS A 732 20.33 -56.03 20.32
N SER A 733 19.08 -56.48 20.13
CA SER A 733 18.77 -57.79 19.58
C SER A 733 18.78 -57.73 18.04
N ASN A 734 19.46 -58.65 17.36
CA ASN A 734 19.43 -58.78 15.88
C ASN A 734 18.08 -59.30 15.34
N LYS A 735 16.98 -59.04 16.07
CA LYS A 735 15.63 -59.53 15.77
C LYS A 735 14.81 -58.55 14.92
N VAL A 736 15.31 -57.33 14.69
CA VAL A 736 14.65 -56.32 13.86
C VAL A 736 15.22 -56.37 12.44
N ALA A 737 14.36 -56.35 11.44
CA ALA A 737 14.77 -56.38 10.04
C ALA A 737 15.15 -54.97 9.53
N LYS A 738 15.70 -54.90 8.31
CA LYS A 738 16.01 -53.62 7.66
C LYS A 738 14.79 -52.71 7.58
N GLU A 739 13.70 -53.22 7.01
CA GLU A 739 12.32 -52.72 7.13
C GLU A 739 11.48 -53.85 7.72
N HIS A 740 10.91 -53.65 8.91
CA HIS A 740 10.27 -54.72 9.68
C HIS A 740 8.75 -54.63 9.67
N ALA A 741 8.20 -53.41 9.73
CA ALA A 741 6.76 -53.18 9.63
C ALA A 741 6.46 -51.86 8.93
N GLN A 742 5.27 -51.77 8.34
CA GLN A 742 4.76 -50.57 7.68
C GLN A 742 3.39 -50.21 8.26
N LEU A 743 3.21 -48.94 8.61
CA LEU A 743 1.95 -48.35 9.02
C LEU A 743 1.41 -47.48 7.89
N TYR A 744 0.14 -47.60 7.56
CA TYR A 744 -0.50 -46.77 6.52
C TYR A 744 -2.01 -46.62 6.79
N ILE A 745 -2.66 -45.66 6.14
CA ILE A 745 -4.13 -45.55 6.15
C ILE A 745 -4.66 -46.21 4.88
N ASP A 746 -5.53 -47.21 5.03
CA ASP A 746 -6.26 -47.77 3.89
C ASP A 746 -7.21 -46.70 3.33
N HIS A 747 -6.99 -46.28 2.08
CA HIS A 747 -7.77 -45.20 1.47
C HIS A 747 -9.25 -45.56 1.24
N GLU A 748 -9.57 -46.84 1.04
CA GLU A 748 -10.96 -47.30 0.83
C GLU A 748 -11.72 -47.36 2.15
N LYS A 749 -11.06 -47.84 3.21
CA LYS A 749 -11.70 -48.05 4.52
C LYS A 749 -11.50 -46.89 5.49
N GLN A 750 -10.57 -45.99 5.20
CA GLN A 750 -10.15 -44.87 6.07
C GLN A 750 -9.74 -45.36 7.47
N LEU A 751 -9.09 -46.53 7.53
CA LEU A 751 -8.62 -47.15 8.77
C LEU A 751 -7.09 -47.24 8.78
N PRO A 752 -6.43 -46.97 9.92
CA PRO A 752 -5.00 -47.20 10.08
C PRO A 752 -4.73 -48.71 10.09
N MET A 753 -3.70 -49.12 9.36
CA MET A 753 -3.32 -50.51 9.14
C MET A 753 -1.84 -50.71 9.52
N LEU A 754 -1.55 -51.84 10.15
CA LEU A 754 -0.21 -52.38 10.36
C LEU A 754 0.03 -53.54 9.39
N LYS A 755 1.05 -53.42 8.53
CA LYS A 755 1.50 -54.50 7.64
C LYS A 755 2.91 -54.94 8.05
N PRO A 756 3.09 -56.17 8.56
CA PRO A 756 4.41 -56.75 8.76
C PRO A 756 5.13 -56.94 7.43
N LEU A 757 6.40 -56.51 7.35
CA LEU A 757 7.28 -56.73 6.20
C LEU A 757 8.34 -57.82 6.49
N ALA A 758 8.43 -58.25 7.75
CA ALA A 758 9.23 -59.38 8.20
C ALA A 758 8.47 -60.14 9.30
N THR A 759 8.91 -61.37 9.59
CA THR A 759 8.41 -62.17 10.72
C THR A 759 8.81 -61.56 12.06
N GLY A 760 8.05 -61.86 13.13
CA GLY A 760 8.33 -61.40 14.48
C GLY A 760 7.47 -60.23 14.99
N VAL A 761 6.44 -59.79 14.25
CA VAL A 761 5.48 -58.77 14.71
C VAL A 761 4.37 -59.41 15.55
N ILE A 762 4.42 -59.25 16.87
CA ILE A 762 3.41 -59.82 17.78
C ILE A 762 2.35 -58.78 18.10
N TYR A 763 1.09 -59.05 17.74
CA TYR A 763 -0.05 -58.16 17.95
C TYR A 763 -0.81 -58.47 19.24
N ASN A 764 -1.10 -57.44 20.03
CA ASN A 764 -1.85 -57.48 21.28
C ASN A 764 -1.42 -58.63 22.22
N THR A 765 -0.13 -58.96 22.24
CA THR A 765 0.47 -60.06 23.04
C THR A 765 -0.15 -61.45 22.80
N ARG A 766 -0.92 -61.64 21.73
CA ARG A 766 -1.72 -62.87 21.49
C ARG A 766 -1.32 -63.63 20.24
N ALA A 767 -1.00 -62.94 19.15
CA ALA A 767 -0.76 -63.58 17.86
C ALA A 767 0.38 -62.91 17.10
N GLU A 768 1.24 -63.72 16.48
CA GLU A 768 2.19 -63.24 15.49
C GLU A 768 1.46 -63.01 14.17
N LEU A 769 1.65 -61.82 13.59
CA LEU A 769 1.04 -61.46 12.32
C LEU A 769 1.85 -62.08 11.16
N GLY A 770 1.16 -62.68 10.20
CA GLY A 770 1.79 -63.20 8.99
C GLY A 770 2.38 -62.09 8.12
N GLU A 771 3.55 -62.34 7.54
CA GLU A 771 4.25 -61.41 6.65
C GLU A 771 3.34 -60.97 5.48
N GLY A 772 3.34 -59.67 5.19
CA GLY A 772 2.56 -59.08 4.10
C GLY A 772 1.05 -58.95 4.36
N LYS A 773 0.50 -59.52 5.44
CA LYS A 773 -0.93 -59.44 5.77
C LYS A 773 -1.24 -58.21 6.62
N PRO A 774 -1.98 -57.22 6.10
CA PRO A 774 -2.30 -56.02 6.86
C PRO A 774 -3.38 -56.29 7.91
N ASN A 775 -3.23 -55.70 9.09
CA ASN A 775 -4.19 -55.75 10.19
C ASN A 775 -4.61 -54.34 10.59
N VAL A 776 -5.87 -54.19 11.01
CA VAL A 776 -6.41 -52.89 11.46
C VAL A 776 -5.83 -52.55 12.82
N LEU A 777 -5.31 -51.32 12.97
CA LEU A 777 -4.90 -50.76 14.25
C LEU A 777 -6.06 -50.00 14.90
N SER A 778 -6.49 -50.42 16.08
CA SER A 778 -7.49 -49.71 16.88
C SER A 778 -6.81 -48.96 18.02
N ASN A 779 -7.41 -47.86 18.50
CA ASN A 779 -6.86 -47.09 19.61
C ASN A 779 -6.56 -47.99 20.83
N ASN A 780 -5.36 -47.84 21.41
CA ASN A 780 -4.75 -48.65 22.45
C ASN A 780 -4.25 -50.05 22.04
N ASP A 781 -4.34 -50.44 20.77
CA ASP A 781 -3.72 -51.67 20.30
C ASP A 781 -2.21 -51.62 20.46
N THR A 782 -1.63 -52.76 20.81
CA THR A 782 -0.20 -52.90 21.02
C THR A 782 0.38 -53.86 20.00
N PHE A 783 1.59 -53.57 19.53
CA PHE A 783 2.36 -54.50 18.73
C PHE A 783 3.82 -54.47 19.16
N LYS A 784 4.45 -55.65 19.17
CA LYS A 784 5.83 -55.84 19.57
C LYS A 784 6.69 -56.14 18.35
N ILE A 785 7.83 -55.45 18.24
CA ILE A 785 8.88 -55.67 17.23
C ILE A 785 10.20 -55.84 17.99
N GLY A 786 10.89 -56.96 17.80
CA GLY A 786 12.06 -57.29 18.63
C GLY A 786 11.66 -57.43 20.09
N ASP A 787 12.25 -56.62 20.98
CA ASP A 787 11.88 -56.51 22.40
C ASP A 787 11.07 -55.23 22.71
N THR A 788 10.86 -54.35 21.73
CA THR A 788 10.13 -53.08 21.87
C THR A 788 8.63 -53.24 21.62
N ILE A 789 7.81 -52.76 22.56
CA ILE A 789 6.34 -52.73 22.50
C ILE A 789 5.89 -51.32 22.14
N PHE A 790 5.21 -51.20 21.02
CA PHE A 790 4.53 -49.99 20.59
C PHE A 790 3.05 -50.09 20.97
N GLN A 791 2.50 -49.02 21.52
CA GLN A 791 1.06 -48.84 21.72
C GLN A 791 0.58 -47.76 20.76
N TYR A 792 -0.40 -48.10 19.93
CA TYR A 792 -1.09 -47.13 19.11
C TYR A 792 -2.06 -46.31 19.96
N VAL A 793 -1.97 -44.98 19.88
CA VAL A 793 -2.83 -44.06 20.63
C VAL A 793 -3.37 -43.01 19.67
N GLU A 794 -4.69 -42.87 19.66
CA GLU A 794 -5.38 -41.76 19.02
C GLU A 794 -5.68 -40.69 20.06
N THR A 795 -5.21 -39.46 19.85
CA THR A 795 -5.55 -38.31 20.71
C THR A 795 -6.63 -37.46 20.05
N GLU A 796 -7.47 -36.85 20.89
CA GLU A 796 -8.56 -35.93 20.48
C GLU A 796 -8.08 -34.78 19.59
#